data_AF-A0A3P1SCN8-F1
#
_entry.id   AF-A0A3P1SCN8-F1
#
_cell.length_a   1.000
_cell.length_b   1.000
_cell.length_c   1.000
_cell.angle_alpha   90.00
_cell.angle_beta   90.00
_cell.angle_gamma   90.00
#
_symmetry.space_group_name_H-M   'P 1'
#
loop_
_entity.id
_entity.type
_entity.pdbx_description
1 polymer ?
#
loop_
_entity_poly.entity_id
_entity_poly.type
_entity_poly.pdbx_seq_one_letter_code
_entity_poly.pdbx_strand_id
1 'polypeptide(L)'
;MTLVVHVVGLADLGIDQPKFCEKEIPTAVASSFTTLSSQLRLSQIATPSEDELWNAVFQSSFPTAEKLEDFVSFTAKTSEETPPLAKIFENAQRAGDDSISLLLVGCKGGHTPTDALAHALHSVLRALSTRISKAYGCSLELPDPLIFPSLQETDNIESAQRTLEAIAQETPDSVARLVFGGGATSLLLTCAAALEATYRGKWSILPLKEDAQTLVELMNKQASIEQTQWGWLMGLGFPTIAAKLFPEDQTIQEAVNKIEIALGEKSPETPSNAEEELADALAFLSLLDVSRGDLAGGMSIRAWIEAEYQRRRKECGSQSNLFDSKLFLGKVIGEAQKVVKSTGDSAPACDQWLADRSQLNQLAAKATHSFKSLAEGSSSQENLFTELLSTVRIPRPTWLSWPSPAVCFLYAEGIRRQPTSSHQTTTNPSDKGRLPFPLQILKTPIDHDVDVAVGHPATKRLHVFSATTPESHQYALETRDSVDSLKRAPSTQSAWDLPATTFTMHDYRTPASAQHKPLQDLHGRVDCWLRTHEPRCIIVGASGPKEVVMTLLMAAQKYGALHAVPVFLASTVSYNESKQSKFTIQFHRFGLSSLSHQTLIEAANYCMDRFDFYTAARILAAGDSKMQQLAPKAHTLATELTRAVNAPNPNDEASVIVDVMDVVKELFVTDRISIEAQHRLAVIIGELMPSNAHGTSPLSNNQSPTDIHGRLVDLEASQLITLLREVRNRLPITHGTLSFSDVLANVRERGGRDQKVRQSPLEFPEGKEPSYKVLLECAIDKIRAHPEASGFHANSHGSWYQQYHALRESLGQLLEAATVDRSADAPSPQTPSLES
;
A
#
# COMPACT_ATOMS: atom_id res chain seq x y z
N MET A 1 4.99 31.49 12.56
CA MET A 1 4.17 31.85 11.38
C MET A 1 3.37 30.63 10.99
N THR A 2 2.07 30.80 10.71
CA THR A 2 1.16 29.70 10.40
C THR A 2 0.66 29.81 8.97
N LEU A 3 0.90 28.80 8.13
CA LEU A 3 0.33 28.73 6.78
C LEU A 3 -1.12 28.25 6.88
N VAL A 4 -2.04 28.95 6.25
CA VAL A 4 -3.44 28.56 6.11
C VAL A 4 -3.76 28.38 4.63
N VAL A 5 -4.16 27.18 4.24
CA VAL A 5 -4.58 26.85 2.87
C VAL A 5 -6.10 26.84 2.82
N HIS A 6 -6.69 27.71 2.00
CA HIS A 6 -8.14 27.84 1.86
C HIS A 6 -8.59 27.58 0.43
N VAL A 7 -9.40 26.53 0.24
CA VAL A 7 -10.04 26.27 -1.06
C VAL A 7 -11.28 27.13 -1.18
N VAL A 8 -11.19 28.11 -2.06
CA VAL A 8 -12.20 29.13 -2.26
C VAL A 8 -13.48 28.53 -2.85
N GLY A 9 -14.63 28.94 -2.34
CA GLY A 9 -15.94 28.53 -2.83
C GLY A 9 -17.02 29.56 -2.59
N LEU A 10 -18.21 29.34 -3.16
CA LEU A 10 -19.32 30.28 -3.05
C LEU A 10 -19.79 30.51 -1.60
N ALA A 11 -19.57 29.54 -0.71
CA ALA A 11 -19.88 29.66 0.70
C ALA A 11 -19.12 30.81 1.39
N ASP A 12 -17.96 31.24 0.85
CA ASP A 12 -17.19 32.39 1.34
C ASP A 12 -17.96 33.71 1.18
N LEU A 13 -19.02 33.70 0.36
CA LEU A 13 -19.88 34.83 0.06
C LEU A 13 -21.28 34.65 0.69
N GLY A 14 -21.44 33.72 1.62
CA GLY A 14 -22.72 33.40 2.26
C GLY A 14 -23.70 32.61 1.38
N ILE A 15 -23.20 32.01 0.29
CA ILE A 15 -24.01 31.30 -0.71
C ILE A 15 -24.01 29.79 -0.42
N ASP A 16 -25.15 29.25 -0.01
CA ASP A 16 -25.36 27.81 0.02
C ASP A 16 -25.75 27.28 -1.37
N GLN A 17 -25.36 26.03 -1.66
CA GLN A 17 -25.42 25.41 -3.00
C GLN A 17 -26.66 25.79 -3.84
N PRO A 18 -26.48 26.13 -5.14
CA PRO A 18 -27.55 26.59 -6.01
C PRO A 18 -28.72 25.59 -6.11
N LYS A 19 -29.95 26.08 -5.98
CA LYS A 19 -31.21 25.30 -6.15
C LYS A 19 -31.59 25.11 -7.63
N PHE A 20 -30.64 24.92 -8.54
CA PHE A 20 -30.95 24.81 -9.97
C PHE A 20 -30.98 23.36 -10.44
N CYS A 21 -31.77 23.09 -11.47
CA CYS A 21 -31.75 21.84 -12.23
C CYS A 21 -30.41 21.71 -12.98
N GLU A 22 -29.84 20.51 -13.14
CA GLU A 22 -28.49 20.27 -13.72
C GLU A 22 -28.23 20.99 -15.06
N LYS A 23 -29.28 21.31 -15.82
CA LYS A 23 -29.21 21.99 -17.11
C LYS A 23 -29.10 23.52 -17.02
N GLU A 24 -29.51 24.12 -15.91
CA GLU A 24 -29.56 25.58 -15.69
C GLU A 24 -28.48 26.07 -14.71
N ILE A 25 -27.90 25.15 -13.90
CA ILE A 25 -26.79 25.44 -12.96
C ILE A 25 -25.63 26.19 -13.63
N PRO A 26 -25.06 25.76 -14.77
CA PRO A 26 -23.82 26.34 -15.26
C PRO A 26 -23.98 27.80 -15.68
N THR A 27 -25.09 28.13 -16.37
CA THR A 27 -25.31 29.49 -16.91
C THR A 27 -25.73 30.46 -15.82
N ALA A 28 -26.66 30.08 -14.95
CA ALA A 28 -27.15 30.93 -13.87
C ALA A 28 -26.07 31.17 -12.80
N VAL A 29 -25.34 30.12 -12.40
CA VAL A 29 -24.24 30.24 -11.42
C VAL A 29 -23.07 31.01 -12.03
N ALA A 30 -22.71 30.78 -13.30
CA ALA A 30 -21.67 31.57 -13.95
C ALA A 30 -22.04 33.04 -14.11
N SER A 31 -23.31 33.37 -14.42
CA SER A 31 -23.77 34.77 -14.49
C SER A 31 -23.78 35.44 -13.12
N SER A 32 -24.27 34.75 -12.08
CA SER A 32 -24.27 35.27 -10.70
C SER A 32 -22.84 35.41 -10.17
N PHE A 33 -21.96 34.46 -10.49
CA PHE A 33 -20.55 34.50 -10.11
C PHE A 33 -19.80 35.61 -10.84
N THR A 34 -20.01 35.79 -12.14
CA THR A 34 -19.42 36.89 -12.91
C THR A 34 -19.92 38.22 -12.36
N THR A 35 -21.21 38.32 -12.02
CA THR A 35 -21.79 39.52 -11.43
C THR A 35 -21.20 39.80 -10.05
N LEU A 36 -21.11 38.81 -9.17
CA LEU A 36 -20.65 38.99 -7.79
C LEU A 36 -19.12 39.18 -7.72
N SER A 37 -18.36 38.50 -8.57
CA SER A 37 -16.93 38.76 -8.79
C SER A 37 -16.73 40.14 -9.42
N SER A 38 -17.57 40.56 -10.37
CA SER A 38 -17.54 41.93 -10.90
C SER A 38 -17.92 42.96 -9.84
N GLN A 39 -18.78 42.61 -8.88
CA GLN A 39 -19.16 43.44 -7.73
C GLN A 39 -18.03 43.56 -6.71
N LEU A 40 -17.32 42.49 -6.41
CA LEU A 40 -16.07 42.54 -5.65
C LEU A 40 -14.95 43.27 -6.42
N ARG A 41 -15.01 43.25 -7.76
CA ARG A 41 -14.16 44.03 -8.67
C ARG A 41 -14.76 45.40 -9.05
N LEU A 42 -15.81 45.92 -8.38
CA LEU A 42 -16.42 47.22 -8.72
C LEU A 42 -15.49 48.38 -8.32
N SER A 43 -14.38 48.47 -9.04
CA SER A 43 -13.41 49.54 -9.07
C SER A 43 -13.17 49.97 -10.52
N GLN A 44 -14.24 50.09 -11.32
CA GLN A 44 -14.18 50.86 -12.56
C GLN A 44 -14.96 52.19 -12.50
N ILE A 45 -15.70 52.48 -11.42
CA ILE A 45 -16.45 53.74 -11.29
C ILE A 45 -16.18 54.49 -9.97
N ALA A 46 -15.86 53.80 -8.87
CA ALA A 46 -15.35 54.41 -7.63
C ALA A 46 -14.55 53.36 -6.84
N THR A 47 -13.53 53.78 -6.08
CA THR A 47 -12.84 52.89 -5.12
C THR A 47 -13.78 52.58 -3.96
N PRO A 48 -14.16 51.30 -3.73
CA PRO A 48 -15.01 50.93 -2.60
C PRO A 48 -14.32 51.29 -1.28
N SER A 49 -15.12 51.70 -0.29
CA SER A 49 -14.61 52.01 1.05
C SER A 49 -14.18 50.74 1.78
N GLU A 50 -13.27 50.89 2.73
CA GLU A 50 -12.80 49.79 3.58
C GLU A 50 -13.95 49.10 4.34
N ASP A 51 -14.98 49.86 4.73
CA ASP A 51 -16.18 49.35 5.41
C ASP A 51 -17.06 48.50 4.49
N GLU A 52 -17.25 48.90 3.22
CA GLU A 52 -18.00 48.11 2.24
C GLU A 52 -17.31 46.77 1.96
N LEU A 53 -15.98 46.78 1.83
CA LEU A 53 -15.20 45.56 1.64
C LEU A 53 -15.25 44.65 2.87
N TRP A 54 -15.15 45.22 4.07
CA TRP A 54 -15.26 44.48 5.32
C TRP A 54 -16.62 43.81 5.45
N ASN A 55 -17.72 44.54 5.24
CA ASN A 55 -19.07 44.02 5.38
C ASN A 55 -19.38 42.92 4.34
N ALA A 56 -18.88 43.06 3.11
CA ALA A 56 -19.07 42.05 2.06
C ALA A 56 -18.45 40.70 2.43
N VAL A 57 -17.25 40.69 3.02
CA VAL A 57 -16.46 39.47 3.24
C VAL A 57 -16.62 38.91 4.65
N PHE A 58 -16.72 39.78 5.67
CA PHE A 58 -16.77 39.38 7.08
C PHE A 58 -18.17 39.45 7.70
N GLN A 59 -19.16 40.02 7.00
CA GLN A 59 -20.57 40.03 7.44
C GLN A 59 -21.54 39.43 6.41
N SER A 60 -21.04 38.93 5.27
CA SER A 60 -21.86 38.47 4.13
C SER A 60 -22.91 39.49 3.69
N SER A 61 -22.62 40.78 3.84
CA SER A 61 -23.55 41.87 3.57
C SER A 61 -23.11 42.67 2.35
N PHE A 62 -23.89 42.56 1.26
CA PHE A 62 -23.56 43.20 -0.02
C PHE A 62 -24.38 44.49 -0.22
N PRO A 63 -23.75 45.61 -0.66
CA PRO A 63 -24.41 46.92 -0.78
C PRO A 63 -25.63 46.99 -1.72
N THR A 64 -25.83 45.98 -2.58
CA THR A 64 -26.93 45.91 -3.57
C THR A 64 -27.69 44.58 -3.49
N ALA A 65 -27.94 44.07 -2.28
CA ALA A 65 -28.70 42.84 -2.06
C ALA A 65 -30.11 42.87 -2.71
N GLU A 66 -30.77 44.04 -2.77
CA GLU A 66 -32.11 44.22 -3.35
C GLU A 66 -32.22 43.81 -4.84
N LYS A 67 -31.13 43.79 -5.62
CA LYS A 67 -31.14 43.35 -7.04
C LYS A 67 -30.74 41.87 -7.24
N LEU A 68 -30.24 41.20 -6.21
CA LEU A 68 -29.83 39.80 -6.24
C LEU A 68 -31.00 38.85 -5.93
N GLU A 69 -31.98 39.31 -5.15
CA GLU A 69 -33.21 38.57 -4.85
C GLU A 69 -34.05 38.27 -6.11
N ASP A 70 -33.99 39.14 -7.13
CA ASP A 70 -34.74 38.99 -8.39
C ASP A 70 -34.19 37.92 -9.35
N PHE A 71 -32.91 37.52 -9.21
CA PHE A 71 -32.24 36.62 -10.17
C PHE A 71 -32.04 35.19 -9.67
N VAL A 72 -32.09 34.96 -8.35
CA VAL A 72 -31.80 33.65 -7.75
C VAL A 72 -32.62 33.52 -6.48
N SER A 73 -33.32 32.40 -6.29
CA SER A 73 -33.98 32.05 -5.01
C SER A 73 -32.93 31.70 -3.94
N PHE A 74 -32.16 32.71 -3.55
CA PHE A 74 -31.20 32.62 -2.47
C PHE A 74 -31.93 32.37 -1.17
N THR A 75 -31.61 31.27 -0.50
CA THR A 75 -31.64 31.29 0.95
C THR A 75 -30.32 31.94 1.35
N ALA A 76 -30.30 33.26 1.50
CA ALA A 76 -29.28 33.91 2.30
C ALA A 76 -29.28 33.18 3.66
N LYS A 77 -28.11 32.80 4.15
CA LYS A 77 -28.03 32.28 5.51
C LYS A 77 -28.69 33.27 6.46
N THR A 78 -29.43 32.77 7.43
CA THR A 78 -29.88 33.58 8.56
C THR A 78 -28.67 34.33 9.13
N SER A 79 -28.85 35.59 9.52
CA SER A 79 -27.79 36.54 9.88
C SER A 79 -26.95 36.17 11.12
N GLU A 80 -26.98 34.91 11.57
CA GLU A 80 -26.38 34.41 12.80
C GLU A 80 -25.13 33.55 12.58
N GLU A 81 -24.84 33.08 11.35
CA GLU A 81 -23.61 32.29 11.10
C GLU A 81 -22.42 33.16 10.67
N THR A 82 -21.34 33.14 11.46
CA THR A 82 -20.06 33.79 11.14
C THR A 82 -19.50 33.32 9.79
N PRO A 83 -19.10 34.22 8.87
CA PRO A 83 -18.58 33.85 7.55
C PRO A 83 -17.29 33.01 7.62
N PRO A 84 -17.00 32.17 6.60
CA PRO A 84 -15.82 31.30 6.58
C PRO A 84 -14.49 32.02 6.84
N LEU A 85 -14.28 33.18 6.20
CA LEU A 85 -13.03 33.94 6.33
C LEU A 85 -12.89 34.52 7.74
N ALA A 86 -13.96 35.05 8.34
CA ALA A 86 -13.96 35.51 9.73
C ALA A 86 -13.55 34.38 10.69
N LYS A 87 -14.11 33.18 10.50
CA LYS A 87 -13.77 31.99 11.30
C LYS A 87 -12.29 31.60 11.20
N ILE A 88 -11.65 31.77 10.04
CA ILE A 88 -10.21 31.49 9.89
C ILE A 88 -9.40 32.37 10.85
N PHE A 89 -9.65 33.67 10.84
CA PHE A 89 -8.91 34.63 11.68
C PHE A 89 -9.25 34.50 13.16
N GLU A 90 -10.51 34.23 13.52
CA GLU A 90 -10.89 33.91 14.91
C GLU A 90 -10.19 32.65 15.44
N ASN A 91 -10.06 31.61 14.61
CA ASN A 91 -9.34 30.40 14.99
C ASN A 91 -7.84 30.68 15.17
N ALA A 92 -7.25 31.49 14.30
CA ALA A 92 -5.85 31.87 14.42
C ALA A 92 -5.59 32.71 15.69
N GLN A 93 -6.49 33.65 16.00
CA GLN A 93 -6.45 34.42 17.25
C GLN A 93 -6.55 33.51 18.48
N ARG A 94 -7.49 32.55 18.47
CA ARG A 94 -7.65 31.56 19.56
C ARG A 94 -6.43 30.64 19.72
N ALA A 95 -5.74 30.35 18.62
CA ALA A 95 -4.51 29.56 18.63
C ALA A 95 -3.27 30.38 19.05
N GLY A 96 -3.38 31.70 19.18
CA GLY A 96 -2.25 32.59 19.48
C GLY A 96 -1.29 32.77 18.30
N ASP A 97 -1.78 32.67 17.05
CA ASP A 97 -0.94 32.90 15.87
C ASP A 97 -0.68 34.41 15.67
N ASP A 98 0.55 34.86 15.93
CA ASP A 98 0.95 36.26 15.72
C ASP A 98 1.05 36.64 14.22
N SER A 99 1.21 35.64 13.35
CA SER A 99 1.39 35.82 11.91
C SER A 99 0.82 34.66 11.10
N ILE A 100 0.00 35.00 10.11
CA ILE A 100 -0.70 34.06 9.22
C ILE A 100 -0.27 34.33 7.78
N SER A 101 0.11 33.27 7.07
CA SER A 101 0.21 33.27 5.60
C SER A 101 -1.03 32.60 5.02
N LEU A 102 -1.87 33.32 4.29
CA LEU A 102 -3.12 32.79 3.76
C LEU A 102 -3.00 32.51 2.26
N LEU A 103 -2.85 31.23 1.90
CA LEU A 103 -2.84 30.76 0.51
C LEU A 103 -4.28 30.46 0.05
N LEU A 104 -4.77 31.25 -0.89
CA LEU A 104 -6.07 31.03 -1.53
C LEU A 104 -5.92 30.10 -2.74
N VAL A 105 -6.75 29.07 -2.79
CA VAL A 105 -6.76 28.08 -3.88
C VAL A 105 -8.05 28.20 -4.69
N GLY A 106 -7.92 28.43 -6.00
CA GLY A 106 -9.03 28.52 -6.95
C GLY A 106 -8.88 27.54 -8.11
N CYS A 107 -9.91 27.41 -8.95
CA CYS A 107 -9.88 26.54 -10.13
C CYS A 107 -10.55 27.19 -11.35
N LYS A 108 -9.96 27.02 -12.53
CA LYS A 108 -10.53 27.45 -13.82
C LYS A 108 -11.53 26.45 -14.40
N GLY A 109 -11.40 25.17 -14.05
CA GLY A 109 -12.22 24.08 -14.56
C GLY A 109 -13.40 23.70 -13.64
N GLY A 110 -14.26 22.82 -14.14
CA GLY A 110 -15.45 22.35 -13.42
C GLY A 110 -16.73 23.14 -13.72
N HIS A 111 -17.84 22.76 -13.08
CA HIS A 111 -19.14 23.39 -13.31
C HIS A 111 -19.26 24.80 -12.70
N THR A 112 -18.43 25.11 -11.71
CA THR A 112 -18.42 26.39 -10.98
C THR A 112 -16.97 26.83 -10.77
N PRO A 113 -16.31 27.44 -11.77
CA PRO A 113 -14.94 27.91 -11.63
C PRO A 113 -14.83 28.97 -10.52
N THR A 114 -13.70 28.98 -9.82
CA THR A 114 -13.44 29.83 -8.64
C THR A 114 -12.18 30.69 -8.75
N ASP A 115 -11.48 30.67 -9.89
CA ASP A 115 -10.26 31.44 -10.14
C ASP A 115 -10.48 32.97 -9.99
N ALA A 116 -11.53 33.50 -10.61
CA ALA A 116 -11.84 34.93 -10.53
C ALA A 116 -12.19 35.37 -9.10
N LEU A 117 -12.81 34.48 -8.31
CA LEU A 117 -13.14 34.73 -6.91
C LEU A 117 -11.89 34.69 -6.03
N ALA A 118 -10.98 33.73 -6.23
CA ALA A 118 -9.72 33.67 -5.50
C ALA A 118 -8.90 34.96 -5.69
N HIS A 119 -8.81 35.47 -6.91
CA HIS A 119 -8.14 36.77 -7.19
C HIS A 119 -8.88 37.97 -6.58
N ALA A 120 -10.21 37.97 -6.61
CA ALA A 120 -11.01 39.04 -6.01
C ALA A 120 -10.82 39.07 -4.48
N LEU A 121 -10.94 37.92 -3.81
CA LEU A 121 -10.72 37.80 -2.37
C LEU A 121 -9.29 38.18 -1.99
N HIS A 122 -8.28 37.77 -2.76
CA HIS A 122 -6.89 38.19 -2.54
C HIS A 122 -6.73 39.70 -2.54
N SER A 123 -7.32 40.39 -3.53
CA SER A 123 -7.27 41.84 -3.65
C SER A 123 -7.96 42.53 -2.46
N VAL A 124 -9.13 42.02 -2.05
CA VAL A 124 -9.89 42.55 -0.91
C VAL A 124 -9.15 42.34 0.40
N LEU A 125 -8.65 41.14 0.67
CA LEU A 125 -7.90 40.83 1.89
C LEU A 125 -6.60 41.66 1.99
N ARG A 126 -5.93 41.91 0.86
CA ARG A 126 -4.76 42.79 0.81
C ARG A 126 -5.11 44.23 1.21
N ALA A 127 -6.22 44.76 0.70
CA ALA A 127 -6.71 46.09 1.06
C ALA A 127 -7.12 46.17 2.54
N LEU A 128 -7.67 45.09 3.09
CA LEU A 128 -8.12 45.00 4.49
C LEU A 128 -7.02 44.58 5.49
N SER A 129 -5.80 44.31 5.04
CA SER A 129 -4.72 43.72 5.85
C SER A 129 -4.50 44.42 7.20
N THR A 130 -4.41 45.76 7.20
CA THR A 130 -4.21 46.54 8.43
C THR A 130 -5.39 46.44 9.40
N ARG A 131 -6.62 46.38 8.89
CA ARG A 131 -7.82 46.23 9.72
C ARG A 131 -7.99 44.83 10.24
N ILE A 132 -7.67 43.82 9.44
CA ILE A 132 -7.63 42.41 9.88
C ILE A 132 -6.64 42.29 11.05
N SER A 133 -5.44 42.86 10.94
CA SER A 133 -4.46 42.83 12.04
C SER A 133 -4.93 43.55 13.30
N LYS A 134 -5.63 44.68 13.18
CA LYS A 134 -6.23 45.36 14.34
C LYS A 134 -7.38 44.58 14.97
N ALA A 135 -8.21 43.93 14.15
CA ALA A 135 -9.41 43.24 14.60
C ALA A 135 -9.09 41.89 15.26
N TYR A 136 -8.15 41.13 14.70
CA TYR A 136 -7.84 39.76 15.12
C TYR A 136 -6.48 39.60 15.80
N GLY A 137 -5.67 40.67 15.87
CA GLY A 137 -4.37 40.65 16.54
C GLY A 137 -3.27 39.87 15.81
N CYS A 138 -3.47 39.51 14.54
CA CYS A 138 -2.53 38.73 13.74
C CYS A 138 -2.06 39.49 12.49
N SER A 139 -0.77 39.41 12.18
CA SER A 139 -0.25 39.90 10.90
C SER A 139 -0.68 38.97 9.76
N LEU A 140 -1.01 39.55 8.59
CA LEU A 140 -1.48 38.79 7.42
C LEU A 140 -0.49 38.94 6.26
N GLU A 141 0.08 37.81 5.85
CA GLU A 141 0.80 37.63 4.60
C GLU A 141 -0.09 36.91 3.58
N LEU A 142 -0.05 37.36 2.33
CA LEU A 142 -0.91 36.86 1.25
C LEU A 142 -0.04 36.47 0.05
N PRO A 143 0.41 35.20 -0.04
CA PRO A 143 0.98 34.66 -1.26
C PRO A 143 0.05 34.83 -2.46
N ASP A 144 0.60 34.80 -3.67
CA ASP A 144 -0.22 34.83 -4.87
C ASP A 144 -1.19 33.62 -4.89
N PRO A 145 -2.45 33.80 -5.34
CA PRO A 145 -3.41 32.69 -5.36
C PRO A 145 -2.94 31.52 -6.23
N LEU A 146 -3.06 30.30 -5.69
CA LEU A 146 -2.79 29.08 -6.43
C LEU A 146 -4.02 28.71 -7.27
N ILE A 147 -3.90 28.82 -8.60
CA ILE A 147 -5.00 28.58 -9.53
C ILE A 147 -4.80 27.27 -10.28
N PHE A 148 -5.66 26.29 -9.98
CA PHE A 148 -5.66 25.02 -10.67
C PHE A 148 -6.34 25.09 -12.04
N PRO A 149 -5.78 24.43 -13.07
CA PRO A 149 -6.39 24.37 -14.40
C PRO A 149 -7.71 23.59 -14.41
N SER A 150 -7.82 22.53 -13.60
CA SER A 150 -8.99 21.65 -13.60
C SER A 150 -9.28 21.06 -12.21
N LEU A 151 -10.31 20.21 -12.10
CA LEU A 151 -10.61 19.45 -10.88
C LEU A 151 -9.83 18.13 -10.80
N GLN A 152 -9.00 17.81 -11.81
CA GLN A 152 -8.18 16.61 -11.85
C GLN A 152 -6.92 16.80 -11.02
N GLU A 153 -6.64 15.85 -10.13
CA GLU A 153 -5.46 15.87 -9.26
C GLU A 153 -4.17 15.84 -10.08
N THR A 154 -4.12 15.06 -11.17
CA THR A 154 -2.94 14.94 -12.05
C THR A 154 -2.50 16.26 -12.65
N ASP A 155 -3.45 17.17 -12.91
CA ASP A 155 -3.16 18.49 -13.46
C ASP A 155 -2.64 19.47 -12.39
N ASN A 156 -2.82 19.13 -11.11
CA ASN A 156 -2.77 20.07 -9.99
C ASN A 156 -1.66 19.75 -8.98
N ILE A 157 -1.44 18.47 -8.66
CA ILE A 157 -0.67 18.01 -7.50
C ILE A 157 0.78 18.52 -7.51
N GLU A 158 1.45 18.48 -8.66
CA GLU A 158 2.85 18.94 -8.79
C GLU A 158 2.96 20.46 -8.55
N SER A 159 2.01 21.24 -9.07
CA SER A 159 1.98 22.69 -8.85
C SER A 159 1.69 23.06 -7.40
N ALA A 160 0.82 22.28 -6.74
CA ALA A 160 0.50 22.44 -5.32
C ALA A 160 1.72 22.13 -4.46
N GLN A 161 2.38 20.99 -4.68
CA GLN A 161 3.59 20.60 -3.95
C GLN A 161 4.70 21.63 -4.14
N ARG A 162 5.02 22.03 -5.37
CA ARG A 162 6.06 23.03 -5.64
C ARG A 162 5.80 24.36 -4.92
N THR A 163 4.55 24.81 -4.89
CA THR A 163 4.17 26.06 -4.21
C THR A 163 4.34 25.94 -2.70
N LEU A 164 3.87 24.82 -2.11
CA LEU A 164 4.00 24.57 -0.68
C LEU A 164 5.47 24.37 -0.27
N GLU A 165 6.29 23.69 -1.08
CA GLU A 165 7.72 23.51 -0.86
C GLU A 165 8.45 24.85 -0.85
N ALA A 166 8.11 25.77 -1.77
CA ALA A 166 8.69 27.10 -1.78
C ALA A 166 8.34 27.90 -0.51
N ILE A 167 7.07 27.85 -0.07
CA ILE A 167 6.63 28.50 1.18
C ILE A 167 7.34 27.87 2.40
N ALA A 168 7.43 26.55 2.46
CA ALA A 168 8.09 25.83 3.55
C ALA A 168 9.60 26.13 3.61
N GLN A 169 10.27 26.31 2.47
CA GLN A 169 11.69 26.70 2.41
C GLN A 169 11.92 28.11 2.97
N GLU A 170 11.01 29.05 2.70
CA GLU A 170 11.07 30.40 3.25
C GLU A 170 10.75 30.43 4.76
N THR A 171 9.96 29.45 5.24
CA THR A 171 9.46 29.39 6.62
C THR A 171 9.56 27.98 7.21
N PRO A 172 10.78 27.48 7.53
CA PRO A 172 11.02 26.08 7.90
C PRO A 172 10.27 25.61 9.15
N ASP A 173 10.04 26.52 10.11
CA ASP A 173 9.35 26.24 11.37
C ASP A 173 7.82 26.49 11.29
N SER A 174 7.28 26.74 10.09
CA SER A 174 5.85 26.99 9.93
C SER A 174 5.04 25.70 10.08
N VAL A 175 3.89 25.81 10.75
CA VAL A 175 2.85 24.78 10.74
C VAL A 175 1.80 25.14 9.71
N ALA A 176 1.25 24.13 9.01
CA ALA A 176 0.22 24.35 8.01
C ALA A 176 -1.18 23.94 8.51
N ARG A 177 -2.21 24.67 8.09
CA ARG A 177 -3.61 24.36 8.40
C ARG A 177 -4.46 24.38 7.14
N LEU A 178 -5.16 23.29 6.86
CA LEU A 178 -6.11 23.21 5.75
C LEU A 178 -7.51 23.59 6.23
N VAL A 179 -8.09 24.62 5.62
CA VAL A 179 -9.45 25.07 5.97
C VAL A 179 -10.48 24.04 5.49
N PHE A 180 -11.30 23.55 6.42
CA PHE A 180 -12.24 22.47 6.17
C PHE A 180 -13.68 22.96 6.28
N GLY A 181 -14.35 22.93 5.13
CA GLY A 181 -15.75 23.36 4.98
C GLY A 181 -16.00 24.15 3.69
N GLY A 182 -14.97 24.80 3.14
CA GLY A 182 -15.03 25.56 1.87
C GLY A 182 -14.72 24.74 0.62
N GLY A 183 -15.06 25.29 -0.56
CA GLY A 183 -14.57 24.81 -1.85
C GLY A 183 -15.04 23.42 -2.34
N ALA A 184 -14.54 23.04 -3.51
CA ALA A 184 -14.77 21.72 -4.11
C ALA A 184 -13.97 20.64 -3.36
N THR A 185 -14.62 19.51 -3.04
CA THR A 185 -13.98 18.41 -2.29
C THR A 185 -12.75 17.87 -3.02
N SER A 186 -12.77 17.71 -4.35
CA SER A 186 -11.60 17.20 -5.08
C SER A 186 -10.35 18.09 -4.92
N LEU A 187 -10.51 19.41 -4.93
CA LEU A 187 -9.40 20.35 -4.74
C LEU A 187 -8.90 20.35 -3.30
N LEU A 188 -9.81 20.24 -2.33
CA LEU A 188 -9.47 20.09 -0.91
C LEU A 188 -8.58 18.86 -0.71
N LEU A 189 -8.92 17.73 -1.35
CA LEU A 189 -8.16 16.49 -1.28
C LEU A 189 -6.78 16.61 -1.95
N THR A 190 -6.70 17.27 -3.12
CA THR A 190 -5.40 17.56 -3.76
C THR A 190 -4.51 18.44 -2.87
N CYS A 191 -5.07 19.46 -2.21
CA CYS A 191 -4.32 20.30 -1.27
C CYS A 191 -3.87 19.51 -0.05
N ALA A 192 -4.72 18.62 0.49
CA ALA A 192 -4.38 17.75 1.61
C ALA A 192 -3.23 16.79 1.24
N ALA A 193 -3.26 16.19 0.04
CA ALA A 193 -2.18 15.33 -0.46
C ALA A 193 -0.86 16.11 -0.63
N ALA A 194 -0.92 17.35 -1.13
CA ALA A 194 0.26 18.20 -1.29
C ALA A 194 0.85 18.63 0.06
N LEU A 195 -0.01 19.01 1.02
CA LEU A 195 0.38 19.34 2.40
C LEU A 195 1.02 18.15 3.10
N GLU A 196 0.43 16.97 2.96
CA GLU A 196 0.97 15.74 3.53
C GLU A 196 2.38 15.44 3.00
N ALA A 197 2.58 15.52 1.68
CA ALA A 197 3.88 15.30 1.06
C ALA A 197 4.96 16.33 1.47
N THR A 198 4.54 17.57 1.75
CA THR A 198 5.45 18.70 2.01
C THR A 198 5.73 18.90 3.51
N TYR A 199 4.70 18.88 4.35
CA TYR A 199 4.78 19.16 5.78
C TYR A 199 4.84 17.90 6.65
N ARG A 200 4.61 16.70 6.09
CA ARG A 200 4.85 15.38 6.72
C ARG A 200 4.38 15.24 8.16
N GLY A 201 3.10 15.57 8.40
CA GLY A 201 2.50 15.55 9.74
C GLY A 201 2.59 16.87 10.52
N LYS A 202 3.34 17.88 10.04
CA LYS A 202 3.33 19.26 10.57
C LYS A 202 2.18 20.11 10.00
N TRP A 203 1.05 19.46 9.73
CA TRP A 203 -0.16 20.13 9.26
C TRP A 203 -1.41 19.57 9.94
N SER A 204 -2.46 20.39 10.02
CA SER A 204 -3.73 20.00 10.63
C SER A 204 -4.93 20.57 9.87
N ILE A 205 -6.13 20.17 10.28
CA ILE A 205 -7.38 20.70 9.73
C ILE A 205 -7.88 21.87 10.58
N LEU A 206 -8.29 22.96 9.93
CA LEU A 206 -9.00 24.08 10.55
C LEU A 206 -10.51 23.97 10.28
N PRO A 207 -11.33 23.56 11.27
CA PRO A 207 -12.76 23.37 11.07
C PRO A 207 -13.53 24.70 11.00
N LEU A 208 -14.45 24.82 10.05
CA LEU A 208 -15.40 25.94 9.97
C LEU A 208 -16.74 25.68 10.68
N LYS A 209 -17.00 24.44 11.13
CA LYS A 209 -18.26 24.01 11.77
C LYS A 209 -17.97 23.29 13.09
N GLU A 210 -18.88 23.37 14.07
CA GLU A 210 -18.72 22.73 15.39
C GLU A 210 -18.59 21.20 15.31
N ASP A 211 -19.39 20.53 14.45
CA ASP A 211 -19.30 19.08 14.25
C ASP A 211 -17.90 18.61 13.80
N ALA A 212 -17.12 19.49 13.17
CA ALA A 212 -15.76 19.20 12.75
C ALA A 212 -14.73 19.24 13.90
N GLN A 213 -15.10 19.71 15.09
CA GLN A 213 -14.25 19.57 16.29
C GLN A 213 -14.12 18.10 16.74
N THR A 214 -15.18 17.30 16.52
CA THR A 214 -15.12 15.84 16.70
C THR A 214 -14.11 15.20 15.74
N LEU A 215 -13.95 15.74 14.53
CA LEU A 215 -12.93 15.27 13.59
C LEU A 215 -11.51 15.56 14.09
N VAL A 216 -11.28 16.75 14.65
CA VAL A 216 -9.99 17.09 15.27
C VAL A 216 -9.67 16.13 16.42
N GLU A 217 -10.64 15.80 17.27
CA GLU A 217 -10.48 14.77 18.31
C GLU A 217 -10.10 13.40 17.73
N LEU A 218 -10.72 13.00 16.62
CA LEU A 218 -10.41 11.74 15.95
C LEU A 218 -9.02 11.77 15.30
N MET A 219 -8.58 12.92 14.77
CA MET A 219 -7.25 13.07 14.14
C MET A 219 -6.16 12.90 15.20
N ASN A 220 -6.38 13.47 16.39
CA ASN A 220 -5.48 13.30 17.52
C ASN A 220 -5.48 11.87 18.10
N LYS A 221 -6.45 11.02 17.73
CA LYS A 221 -6.57 9.61 18.15
C LYS A 221 -6.11 8.61 17.07
N GLN A 222 -5.41 9.07 16.04
CA GLN A 222 -4.77 8.18 15.06
C GLN A 222 -3.72 7.27 15.72
N ALA A 223 -3.32 6.21 15.01
CA ALA A 223 -2.30 5.28 15.49
C ALA A 223 -0.97 6.03 15.74
N SER A 224 -0.25 5.66 16.80
CA SER A 224 1.09 6.22 17.03
C SER A 224 2.07 5.76 15.95
N ILE A 225 3.25 6.41 15.89
CA ILE A 225 4.35 5.98 15.02
C ILE A 225 4.72 4.53 15.29
N GLU A 226 4.89 4.17 16.56
CA GLU A 226 5.27 2.81 16.97
C GLU A 226 4.21 1.79 16.56
N GLN A 227 2.92 2.09 16.77
CA GLN A 227 1.81 1.21 16.35
C GLN A 227 1.76 1.03 14.84
N THR A 228 2.04 2.11 14.09
CA THR A 228 2.09 2.09 12.62
C THR A 228 3.27 1.25 12.13
N GLN A 229 4.45 1.44 12.72
CA GLN A 229 5.65 0.63 12.42
C GLN A 229 5.42 -0.85 12.71
N TRP A 230 4.89 -1.15 13.90
CA TRP A 230 4.52 -2.49 14.28
C TRP A 230 3.52 -3.11 13.31
N GLY A 231 2.42 -2.41 13.01
CA GLY A 231 1.33 -2.90 12.16
C GLY A 231 1.76 -3.18 10.72
N TRP A 232 2.57 -2.30 10.12
CA TRP A 232 3.11 -2.52 8.79
C TRP A 232 4.11 -3.68 8.75
N LEU A 233 5.09 -3.70 9.64
CA LEU A 233 6.10 -4.76 9.65
C LEU A 233 5.48 -6.13 9.94
N MET A 234 4.62 -6.22 10.94
CA MET A 234 3.93 -7.47 11.27
C MET A 234 2.93 -7.85 10.18
N GLY A 235 2.12 -6.91 9.69
CA GLY A 235 1.14 -7.17 8.64
C GLY A 235 1.75 -7.65 7.32
N LEU A 236 2.95 -7.19 6.97
CA LEU A 236 3.73 -7.67 5.82
C LEU A 236 4.50 -8.97 6.10
N GLY A 237 4.48 -9.46 7.34
CA GLY A 237 5.15 -10.67 7.76
C GLY A 237 6.65 -10.51 8.01
N PHE A 238 7.12 -9.37 8.54
CA PHE A 238 8.53 -9.09 8.82
C PHE A 238 8.88 -9.00 10.32
N PRO A 239 8.61 -10.05 11.12
CA PRO A 239 8.87 -10.03 12.56
C PRO A 239 10.37 -9.89 12.90
N THR A 240 11.28 -10.41 12.07
CA THR A 240 12.73 -10.30 12.29
C THR A 240 13.25 -8.87 12.15
N ILE A 241 12.60 -8.04 11.32
CA ILE A 241 12.88 -6.59 11.28
C ILE A 241 12.23 -5.93 12.48
N ALA A 242 10.96 -6.26 12.76
CA ALA A 242 10.22 -5.67 13.86
C ALA A 242 10.96 -5.85 15.20
N ALA A 243 11.62 -7.00 15.41
CA ALA A 243 12.44 -7.28 16.59
C ALA A 243 13.60 -6.31 16.80
N LYS A 244 14.13 -5.69 15.73
CA LYS A 244 15.18 -4.67 15.83
C LYS A 244 14.65 -3.37 16.41
N LEU A 245 13.38 -3.05 16.15
CA LEU A 245 12.72 -1.83 16.63
C LEU A 245 12.01 -2.05 17.98
N PHE A 246 11.51 -3.26 18.21
CA PHE A 246 10.70 -3.63 19.37
C PHE A 246 11.25 -4.92 20.03
N PRO A 247 12.45 -4.88 20.62
CA PRO A 247 13.10 -6.07 21.17
C PRO A 247 12.32 -6.70 22.33
N GLU A 248 11.58 -5.91 23.09
CA GLU A 248 10.82 -6.37 24.27
C GLU A 248 9.40 -6.88 23.94
N ASP A 249 8.95 -6.81 22.67
CA ASP A 249 7.62 -7.25 22.29
C ASP A 249 7.55 -8.78 22.20
N GLN A 250 6.79 -9.40 23.12
CA GLN A 250 6.66 -10.85 23.20
C GLN A 250 6.06 -11.48 21.94
N THR A 251 5.10 -10.82 21.27
CA THR A 251 4.47 -11.37 20.05
C THR A 251 5.50 -11.44 18.92
N ILE A 252 6.36 -10.43 18.83
CA ILE A 252 7.47 -10.39 17.87
C ILE A 252 8.49 -11.47 18.20
N GLN A 253 8.92 -11.59 19.46
CA GLN A 253 9.92 -12.60 19.85
C GLN A 253 9.43 -14.03 19.63
N GLU A 254 8.16 -14.33 19.90
CA GLU A 254 7.55 -15.63 19.60
C GLU A 254 7.54 -15.93 18.10
N ALA A 255 7.28 -14.91 17.26
CA ALA A 255 7.33 -15.05 15.81
C ALA A 255 8.76 -15.26 15.29
N VAL A 256 9.74 -14.53 15.81
CA VAL A 256 11.16 -14.70 15.48
C VAL A 256 11.66 -16.09 15.88
N ASN A 257 11.32 -16.56 17.09
CA ASN A 257 11.69 -17.90 17.56
C ASN A 257 11.23 -19.00 16.59
N LYS A 258 9.98 -18.92 16.10
CA LYS A 258 9.45 -19.86 15.11
C LYS A 258 10.23 -19.81 13.79
N ILE A 259 10.64 -18.62 13.35
CA ILE A 259 11.43 -18.48 12.13
C ILE A 259 12.82 -19.10 12.32
N GLU A 260 13.48 -18.85 13.44
CA GLU A 260 14.80 -19.42 13.73
C GLU A 260 14.77 -20.96 13.79
N ILE A 261 13.71 -21.54 14.38
CA ILE A 261 13.49 -22.99 14.37
C ILE A 261 13.27 -23.51 12.94
N ALA A 262 12.42 -22.84 12.16
CA ALA A 262 12.14 -23.22 10.77
C ALA A 262 13.38 -23.19 9.88
N LEU A 263 14.32 -22.28 10.17
CA LEU A 263 15.58 -22.10 9.47
C LEU A 263 16.75 -22.90 10.08
N GLY A 264 16.50 -23.73 11.10
CA GLY A 264 17.53 -24.55 11.73
C GLY A 264 18.60 -23.74 12.50
N GLU A 265 18.35 -22.46 12.76
CA GLU A 265 19.23 -21.58 13.55
C GLU A 265 19.06 -21.80 15.05
N LYS A 266 17.89 -22.29 15.44
CA LYS A 266 17.59 -22.66 16.82
C LYS A 266 17.00 -24.06 16.87
N SER A 267 17.45 -24.84 17.85
CA SER A 267 16.86 -26.14 18.13
C SER A 267 15.49 -25.99 18.79
N PRO A 268 14.54 -26.91 18.51
CA PRO A 268 13.30 -27.03 19.26
C PRO A 268 13.55 -27.06 20.78
N GLU A 269 12.71 -26.39 21.55
CA GLU A 269 12.87 -26.29 23.01
C GLU A 269 12.75 -27.66 23.70
N THR A 270 11.90 -28.54 23.17
CA THR A 270 11.63 -29.85 23.79
C THR A 270 11.99 -31.00 22.84
N PRO A 271 13.02 -31.82 23.13
CA PRO A 271 13.46 -32.89 22.23
C PRO A 271 12.39 -33.93 21.89
N SER A 272 11.45 -34.21 22.82
CA SER A 272 10.36 -35.17 22.59
C SER A 272 9.35 -34.70 21.53
N ASN A 273 9.22 -33.37 21.38
CA ASN A 273 8.25 -32.70 20.51
C ASN A 273 8.94 -31.97 19.35
N ALA A 274 10.23 -32.25 19.08
CA ALA A 274 11.01 -31.54 18.09
C ALA A 274 10.39 -31.56 16.67
N GLU A 275 9.84 -32.70 16.25
CA GLU A 275 9.13 -32.82 14.96
C GLU A 275 7.84 -32.00 14.91
N GLU A 276 7.13 -31.89 16.03
CA GLU A 276 5.93 -31.07 16.15
C GLU A 276 6.32 -29.59 16.09
N GLU A 277 7.27 -29.16 16.90
CA GLU A 277 7.71 -27.77 16.93
C GLU A 277 8.26 -27.31 15.56
N LEU A 278 9.04 -28.16 14.88
CA LEU A 278 9.56 -27.87 13.53
C LEU A 278 8.44 -27.76 12.49
N ALA A 279 7.47 -28.68 12.49
CA ALA A 279 6.37 -28.61 11.54
C ALA A 279 5.47 -27.37 11.78
N ASP A 280 5.29 -26.91 13.02
CA ASP A 280 4.55 -25.68 13.31
C ASP A 280 5.36 -24.43 12.92
N ALA A 281 6.68 -24.45 13.15
CA ALA A 281 7.60 -23.40 12.72
C ALA A 281 7.62 -23.24 11.19
N LEU A 282 7.71 -24.34 10.44
CA LEU A 282 7.66 -24.33 8.97
C LEU A 282 6.27 -23.97 8.44
N ALA A 283 5.19 -24.38 9.12
CA ALA A 283 3.83 -23.93 8.81
C ALA A 283 3.73 -22.40 8.97
N PHE A 284 4.27 -21.86 10.06
CA PHE A 284 4.28 -20.42 10.33
C PHE A 284 5.06 -19.66 9.26
N LEU A 285 6.27 -20.11 8.92
CA LEU A 285 7.06 -19.52 7.84
C LEU A 285 6.32 -19.59 6.49
N SER A 286 5.62 -20.69 6.21
CA SER A 286 4.78 -20.83 5.01
C SER A 286 3.66 -19.80 4.96
N LEU A 287 3.01 -19.52 6.09
CA LEU A 287 1.98 -18.46 6.15
C LEU A 287 2.58 -17.08 5.84
N LEU A 288 3.78 -16.77 6.35
CA LEU A 288 4.45 -15.50 6.06
C LEU A 288 4.87 -15.38 4.59
N ASP A 289 5.44 -16.43 4.00
CA ASP A 289 5.87 -16.39 2.60
C ASP A 289 4.68 -16.30 1.63
N VAL A 290 3.59 -17.02 1.94
CA VAL A 290 2.36 -16.98 1.15
C VAL A 290 1.66 -15.63 1.29
N SER A 291 1.66 -15.02 2.47
CA SER A 291 1.05 -13.70 2.66
C SER A 291 1.74 -12.61 1.85
N ARG A 292 3.07 -12.71 1.73
CA ARG A 292 3.84 -11.88 0.82
C ARG A 292 3.56 -12.26 -0.64
N GLY A 293 3.29 -13.51 -0.99
CA GLY A 293 2.89 -13.82 -2.38
C GLY A 293 3.97 -13.45 -3.43
N ASP A 294 5.23 -13.48 -3.01
CA ASP A 294 6.37 -13.09 -3.83
C ASP A 294 6.96 -14.28 -4.61
N LEU A 295 8.04 -14.03 -5.35
CA LEU A 295 8.84 -15.06 -6.02
C LEU A 295 9.25 -16.15 -5.04
N ALA A 296 9.38 -17.39 -5.49
CA ALA A 296 9.86 -18.50 -4.65
C ALA A 296 9.08 -18.73 -3.33
N GLY A 297 7.88 -18.17 -3.14
CA GLY A 297 7.06 -18.34 -1.92
C GLY A 297 6.56 -19.77 -1.67
N GLY A 298 6.87 -20.72 -2.55
CA GLY A 298 6.56 -22.15 -2.38
C GLY A 298 7.62 -22.97 -1.65
N MET A 299 8.79 -22.40 -1.35
CA MET A 299 9.90 -23.13 -0.70
C MET A 299 9.50 -23.68 0.67
N SER A 300 9.01 -22.80 1.55
CA SER A 300 8.56 -23.13 2.90
C SER A 300 7.39 -24.12 2.91
N ILE A 301 6.44 -24.01 1.99
CA ILE A 301 5.32 -24.97 1.86
C ILE A 301 5.84 -26.39 1.65
N ARG A 302 6.86 -26.57 0.81
CA ARG A 302 7.40 -27.91 0.49
C ARG A 302 8.13 -28.51 1.69
N ALA A 303 8.94 -27.72 2.36
CA ALA A 303 9.59 -28.13 3.60
C ALA A 303 8.56 -28.48 4.69
N TRP A 304 7.49 -27.67 4.80
CA TRP A 304 6.40 -27.93 5.73
C TRP A 304 5.65 -29.25 5.42
N ILE A 305 5.34 -29.56 4.16
CA ILE A 305 4.67 -30.82 3.80
C ILE A 305 5.49 -32.03 4.27
N GLU A 306 6.81 -31.98 4.12
CA GLU A 306 7.71 -33.02 4.59
C GLU A 306 7.70 -33.14 6.12
N ALA A 307 7.81 -32.01 6.83
CA ALA A 307 7.79 -31.99 8.30
C ALA A 307 6.44 -32.48 8.87
N GLU A 308 5.31 -32.04 8.30
CA GLU A 308 3.96 -32.46 8.71
C GLU A 308 3.72 -33.94 8.37
N TYR A 309 4.30 -34.47 7.28
CA TYR A 309 4.30 -35.91 7.02
C TYR A 309 5.03 -36.68 8.12
N GLN A 310 6.23 -36.24 8.52
CA GLN A 310 6.98 -36.92 9.59
C GLN A 310 6.21 -36.91 10.91
N ARG A 311 5.65 -35.76 11.29
CA ARG A 311 4.73 -35.65 12.44
C ARG A 311 3.60 -36.67 12.37
N ARG A 312 2.85 -36.68 11.25
CA ARG A 312 1.70 -37.59 11.06
C ARG A 312 2.09 -39.06 11.04
N ARG A 313 3.27 -39.38 10.48
CA ARG A 313 3.81 -40.73 10.44
C ARG A 313 4.08 -41.25 11.86
N LYS A 314 4.67 -40.41 12.72
CA LYS A 314 4.88 -40.71 14.14
C LYS A 314 3.55 -40.91 14.87
N GLU A 315 2.57 -40.03 14.65
CA GLU A 315 1.22 -40.12 15.23
C GLU A 315 0.50 -41.43 14.86
N CYS A 316 0.57 -41.84 13.58
CA CYS A 316 -0.08 -43.07 13.12
C CYS A 316 0.77 -44.34 13.33
N GLY A 317 1.96 -44.22 13.94
CA GLY A 317 2.87 -45.33 14.22
C GLY A 317 3.42 -46.05 12.97
N SER A 318 3.40 -45.40 11.80
CA SER A 318 3.80 -46.04 10.55
C SER A 318 5.31 -46.31 10.52
N GLN A 319 5.68 -47.57 10.37
CA GLN A 319 7.09 -47.99 10.29
C GLN A 319 7.72 -47.62 8.95
N SER A 320 6.92 -47.51 7.88
CA SER A 320 7.38 -47.10 6.55
C SER A 320 7.59 -45.59 6.49
N ASN A 321 8.77 -45.14 6.05
CA ASN A 321 9.03 -43.75 5.70
C ASN A 321 9.24 -43.65 4.19
N LEU A 322 8.36 -42.97 3.48
CA LEU A 322 8.54 -42.79 2.04
C LEU A 322 9.79 -41.94 1.71
N PHE A 323 10.26 -41.11 2.66
CA PHE A 323 11.47 -40.29 2.49
C PHE A 323 12.80 -41.05 2.70
N ASP A 324 12.79 -42.26 3.26
CA ASP A 324 14.02 -43.07 3.43
C ASP A 324 14.69 -43.41 2.08
N SER A 325 13.88 -43.45 1.03
CA SER A 325 14.30 -43.68 -0.36
C SER A 325 15.14 -42.53 -0.95
N LYS A 326 15.37 -41.44 -0.21
CA LYS A 326 16.09 -40.22 -0.65
C LYS A 326 15.48 -39.60 -1.92
N LEU A 327 14.18 -39.80 -2.13
CA LEU A 327 13.44 -39.23 -3.25
C LEU A 327 13.02 -37.79 -2.92
N PHE A 328 12.98 -36.93 -3.94
CA PHE A 328 12.42 -35.58 -3.81
C PHE A 328 10.91 -35.65 -3.54
N LEU A 329 10.37 -34.64 -2.83
CA LEU A 329 8.96 -34.56 -2.42
C LEU A 329 7.94 -34.97 -3.51
N GLY A 330 8.09 -34.47 -4.74
CA GLY A 330 7.18 -34.82 -5.84
C GLY A 330 7.14 -36.32 -6.17
N LYS A 331 8.28 -37.01 -6.09
CA LYS A 331 8.36 -38.47 -6.26
C LYS A 331 7.78 -39.19 -5.05
N VAL A 332 8.04 -38.70 -3.84
CA VAL A 332 7.48 -39.24 -2.58
C VAL A 332 5.96 -39.18 -2.58
N ILE A 333 5.36 -38.08 -3.03
CA ILE A 333 3.90 -37.96 -3.22
C ILE A 333 3.40 -38.97 -4.27
N GLY A 334 4.15 -39.16 -5.37
CA GLY A 334 3.81 -40.16 -6.38
C GLY A 334 3.81 -41.60 -5.84
N GLU A 335 4.76 -41.94 -4.96
CA GLU A 335 4.77 -43.22 -4.26
C GLU A 335 3.60 -43.33 -3.28
N ALA A 336 3.30 -42.28 -2.50
CA ALA A 336 2.13 -42.25 -1.63
C ALA A 336 0.83 -42.53 -2.41
N GLN A 337 0.65 -41.90 -3.58
CA GLN A 337 -0.48 -42.16 -4.46
C GLN A 337 -0.55 -43.61 -4.96
N LYS A 338 0.60 -44.24 -5.24
CA LYS A 338 0.64 -45.66 -5.62
C LYS A 338 0.25 -46.55 -4.44
N VAL A 339 0.76 -46.26 -3.24
CA VAL A 339 0.40 -46.97 -2.01
C VAL A 339 -1.12 -46.89 -1.81
N VAL A 340 -1.68 -45.69 -1.78
CA VAL A 340 -3.13 -45.46 -1.62
C VAL A 340 -3.96 -46.18 -2.68
N LYS A 341 -3.55 -46.14 -3.95
CA LYS A 341 -4.23 -46.88 -5.03
C LYS A 341 -4.16 -48.40 -4.86
N SER A 342 -3.07 -48.92 -4.30
CA SER A 342 -2.85 -50.36 -4.13
C SER A 342 -3.51 -50.95 -2.89
N THR A 343 -3.60 -50.18 -1.80
CA THR A 343 -4.10 -50.65 -0.50
C THR A 343 -5.46 -50.06 -0.13
N GLY A 344 -5.97 -49.08 -0.88
CA GLY A 344 -7.24 -48.40 -0.59
C GLY A 344 -7.27 -47.84 0.83
N ASP A 345 -8.40 -48.04 1.52
CA ASP A 345 -8.63 -47.59 2.89
C ASP A 345 -7.65 -48.19 3.93
N SER A 346 -6.89 -49.23 3.55
CA SER A 346 -5.84 -49.82 4.42
C SER A 346 -4.51 -49.07 4.35
N ALA A 347 -4.37 -48.05 3.49
CA ALA A 347 -3.18 -47.20 3.46
C ALA A 347 -3.02 -46.44 4.79
N PRO A 348 -1.79 -46.25 5.30
CA PRO A 348 -1.56 -45.40 6.47
C PRO A 348 -2.14 -43.99 6.27
N ALA A 349 -2.77 -43.43 7.31
CA ALA A 349 -3.40 -42.11 7.23
C ALA A 349 -2.41 -40.99 6.83
N CYS A 350 -1.12 -41.12 7.19
CA CYS A 350 -0.07 -40.20 6.77
C CYS A 350 0.20 -40.26 5.25
N ASP A 351 0.14 -41.45 4.65
CA ASP A 351 0.35 -41.64 3.21
C ASP A 351 -0.87 -41.19 2.41
N GLN A 352 -2.08 -41.42 2.93
CA GLN A 352 -3.32 -40.85 2.38
C GLN A 352 -3.26 -39.32 2.36
N TRP A 353 -2.95 -38.72 3.51
CA TRP A 353 -2.79 -37.27 3.64
C TRP A 353 -1.76 -36.72 2.64
N LEU A 354 -0.59 -37.36 2.53
CA LEU A 354 0.46 -36.92 1.61
C LEU A 354 0.06 -37.05 0.14
N ALA A 355 -0.64 -38.13 -0.24
CA ALA A 355 -1.15 -38.33 -1.59
C ALA A 355 -2.12 -37.21 -2.02
N ASP A 356 -2.91 -36.71 -1.07
CA ASP A 356 -3.85 -35.60 -1.25
C ASP A 356 -3.18 -34.22 -1.34
N ARG A 357 -1.86 -34.10 -1.14
CA ARG A 357 -1.10 -32.83 -1.28
C ARG A 357 -0.50 -32.62 -2.67
N SER A 358 -0.87 -33.44 -3.66
CA SER A 358 -0.32 -33.34 -5.01
C SER A 358 -0.53 -31.96 -5.65
N GLN A 359 -1.74 -31.38 -5.53
CA GLN A 359 -2.05 -30.07 -6.09
C GLN A 359 -1.28 -28.95 -5.42
N LEU A 360 -1.30 -28.91 -4.08
CA LEU A 360 -0.52 -27.97 -3.28
C LEU A 360 0.97 -28.01 -3.63
N ASN A 361 1.56 -29.20 -3.70
CA ASN A 361 2.97 -29.37 -4.08
C ASN A 361 3.24 -28.92 -5.52
N GLN A 362 2.33 -29.15 -6.47
CA GLN A 362 2.53 -28.66 -7.85
C GLN A 362 2.58 -27.14 -7.93
N LEU A 363 1.73 -26.44 -7.17
CA LEU A 363 1.72 -24.98 -7.10
C LEU A 363 2.98 -24.45 -6.42
N ALA A 364 3.33 -25.03 -5.26
CA ALA A 364 4.55 -24.68 -4.54
C ALA A 364 5.81 -24.94 -5.38
N ALA A 365 5.85 -26.04 -6.13
CA ALA A 365 6.95 -26.37 -7.03
C ALA A 365 7.10 -25.38 -8.18
N LYS A 366 6.00 -24.92 -8.79
CA LYS A 366 6.04 -23.86 -9.81
C LYS A 366 6.54 -22.54 -9.23
N ALA A 367 6.14 -22.21 -7.99
CA ALA A 367 6.61 -21.00 -7.33
C ALA A 367 8.11 -21.06 -7.06
N THR A 368 8.62 -22.20 -6.59
CA THR A 368 10.06 -22.40 -6.30
C THR A 368 10.91 -22.49 -7.57
N HIS A 369 10.55 -23.35 -8.53
CA HIS A 369 11.43 -23.69 -9.67
C HIS A 369 11.23 -22.81 -10.90
N SER A 370 10.08 -22.14 -11.01
CA SER A 370 9.75 -21.27 -12.15
C SER A 370 9.53 -19.83 -11.71
N PHE A 371 9.77 -19.51 -10.44
CA PHE A 371 9.54 -18.20 -9.84
C PHE A 371 8.16 -17.60 -10.13
N LYS A 372 7.16 -18.45 -10.40
CA LYS A 372 5.80 -17.96 -10.59
C LYS A 372 5.29 -17.43 -9.26
N SER A 373 4.86 -16.17 -9.22
CA SER A 373 4.18 -15.67 -8.04
C SER A 373 2.96 -16.55 -7.74
N LEU A 374 2.78 -16.89 -6.46
CA LEU A 374 1.55 -17.55 -6.00
C LEU A 374 0.31 -16.67 -6.23
N ALA A 375 0.52 -15.38 -6.44
CA ALA A 375 -0.50 -14.39 -6.77
C ALA A 375 -0.73 -14.17 -8.28
N GLU A 376 0.07 -14.75 -9.18
CA GLU A 376 -0.10 -14.61 -10.63
C GLU A 376 -0.68 -15.91 -11.24
N GLY A 377 -1.94 -15.91 -11.69
CA GLY A 377 -2.55 -17.05 -12.40
C GLY A 377 -4.05 -17.30 -12.20
N SER A 378 -4.49 -18.54 -12.49
CA SER A 378 -5.89 -18.96 -12.63
C SER A 378 -6.65 -19.12 -11.30
N SER A 379 -7.98 -19.26 -11.37
CA SER A 379 -8.89 -19.54 -10.23
C SER A 379 -8.45 -20.71 -9.32
N SER A 380 -7.62 -21.62 -9.82
CA SER A 380 -6.97 -22.69 -9.03
C SER A 380 -6.07 -22.20 -7.89
N GLN A 381 -5.60 -20.94 -7.90
CA GLN A 381 -4.76 -20.36 -6.85
C GLN A 381 -5.54 -19.79 -5.66
N GLU A 382 -6.81 -19.41 -5.83
CA GLU A 382 -7.67 -19.06 -4.68
C GLU A 382 -7.90 -20.30 -3.78
N ASN A 383 -8.01 -21.47 -4.42
CA ASN A 383 -8.07 -22.75 -3.73
C ASN A 383 -6.78 -23.05 -2.96
N LEU A 384 -5.62 -22.55 -3.39
CA LEU A 384 -4.34 -22.75 -2.68
C LEU A 384 -4.36 -22.10 -1.30
N PHE A 385 -4.78 -20.83 -1.22
CA PHE A 385 -4.81 -20.09 0.04
C PHE A 385 -5.76 -20.76 1.04
N THR A 386 -6.92 -21.19 0.55
CA THR A 386 -7.93 -21.91 1.34
C THR A 386 -7.45 -23.31 1.75
N GLU A 387 -6.81 -24.05 0.83
CA GLU A 387 -6.25 -25.39 1.08
C GLU A 387 -5.13 -25.33 2.13
N LEU A 388 -4.23 -24.33 2.03
CA LEU A 388 -3.18 -24.13 3.02
C LEU A 388 -3.77 -23.85 4.40
N LEU A 389 -4.66 -22.84 4.52
CA LEU A 389 -5.29 -22.47 5.79
C LEU A 389 -6.10 -23.61 6.42
N SER A 390 -6.73 -24.46 5.63
CA SER A 390 -7.48 -25.62 6.12
C SER A 390 -6.61 -26.82 6.48
N THR A 391 -5.36 -26.86 6.03
CA THR A 391 -4.44 -27.98 6.26
C THR A 391 -3.45 -27.71 7.38
N VAL A 392 -2.99 -26.47 7.57
CA VAL A 392 -2.09 -26.12 8.68
C VAL A 392 -2.79 -26.31 10.03
N ARG A 393 -2.06 -26.84 11.02
CA ARG A 393 -2.60 -27.05 12.38
C ARG A 393 -2.50 -25.82 13.29
N ILE A 394 -1.86 -24.76 12.81
CA ILE A 394 -1.71 -23.50 13.53
C ILE A 394 -2.69 -22.45 12.99
N PRO A 395 -3.22 -21.56 13.84
CA PRO A 395 -4.04 -20.45 13.37
C PRO A 395 -3.19 -19.45 12.60
N ARG A 396 -3.78 -18.82 11.57
CA ARG A 396 -3.19 -17.63 10.96
C ARG A 396 -3.09 -16.53 12.02
N PRO A 397 -1.93 -15.84 12.15
CA PRO A 397 -1.84 -14.70 13.04
C PRO A 397 -2.80 -13.59 12.61
N THR A 398 -3.54 -13.02 13.55
CA THR A 398 -4.56 -11.98 13.28
C THR A 398 -3.96 -10.66 12.80
N TRP A 399 -2.68 -10.42 13.10
CA TRP A 399 -1.91 -9.27 12.61
C TRP A 399 -1.44 -9.45 11.17
N LEU A 400 -1.35 -10.69 10.65
CA LEU A 400 -0.80 -10.98 9.32
C LEU A 400 -1.82 -10.67 8.23
N SER A 401 -1.48 -9.74 7.33
CA SER A 401 -2.35 -9.37 6.21
C SER A 401 -2.36 -10.49 5.18
N TRP A 402 -3.53 -11.10 4.94
CA TRP A 402 -3.65 -12.31 4.11
C TRP A 402 -4.03 -11.99 2.66
N PRO A 403 -3.56 -12.75 1.65
CA PRO A 403 -3.97 -12.57 0.27
C PRO A 403 -5.48 -12.82 0.12
N SER A 404 -6.18 -11.87 -0.49
CA SER A 404 -7.62 -11.91 -0.68
C SER A 404 -8.02 -11.05 -1.88
N PRO A 405 -9.04 -11.43 -2.68
CA PRO A 405 -9.58 -10.57 -3.73
C PRO A 405 -10.46 -9.44 -3.18
N ALA A 406 -10.65 -9.37 -1.86
CA ALA A 406 -11.55 -8.42 -1.21
C ALA A 406 -11.02 -6.98 -1.26
N VAL A 407 -11.83 -6.10 -1.85
CA VAL A 407 -11.67 -4.64 -1.85
C VAL A 407 -12.84 -4.03 -1.09
N CYS A 408 -12.55 -3.29 -0.04
CA CYS A 408 -13.57 -2.59 0.74
C CYS A 408 -13.76 -1.17 0.23
N PHE A 409 -14.99 -0.78 -0.13
CA PHE A 409 -15.35 0.57 -0.56
C PHE A 409 -16.21 1.26 0.50
N LEU A 410 -15.69 2.32 1.12
CA LEU A 410 -16.38 3.12 2.11
C LEU A 410 -16.83 4.44 1.48
N TYR A 411 -18.10 4.80 1.55
CA TYR A 411 -18.54 6.12 1.09
C TYR A 411 -19.75 6.63 1.87
N ALA A 412 -20.01 7.93 1.79
CA ALA A 412 -21.21 8.53 2.33
C ALA A 412 -22.21 8.88 1.22
N GLU A 413 -23.48 8.63 1.51
CA GLU A 413 -24.57 9.00 0.61
C GLU A 413 -24.90 10.48 0.77
N GLY A 414 -24.79 11.21 -0.34
CA GLY A 414 -25.21 12.60 -0.41
C GLY A 414 -26.73 12.70 -0.53
N ILE A 415 -27.29 13.84 -0.11
CA ILE A 415 -28.70 14.14 -0.31
C ILE A 415 -28.87 14.63 -1.75
N ARG A 416 -29.63 13.92 -2.58
CA ARG A 416 -30.08 14.44 -3.87
C ARG A 416 -31.28 15.37 -3.60
N ARG A 417 -31.20 16.63 -4.00
CA ARG A 417 -32.39 17.51 -3.94
C ARG A 417 -33.28 17.15 -5.13
N GLN A 418 -34.52 16.71 -4.86
CA GLN A 418 -35.51 16.52 -5.92
C GLN A 418 -35.71 17.86 -6.64
N PRO A 419 -35.80 17.87 -7.99
CA PRO A 419 -36.13 19.09 -8.71
C PRO A 419 -37.50 19.58 -8.26
N THR A 420 -37.55 20.76 -7.66
CA THR A 420 -38.78 21.47 -7.30
C THR A 420 -39.41 22.07 -8.55
N SER A 421 -39.97 21.22 -9.42
CA SER A 421 -40.87 21.67 -10.48
C SER A 421 -41.88 20.59 -10.81
N SER A 422 -43.16 20.96 -10.71
CA SER A 422 -44.37 20.20 -11.05
C SER A 422 -44.52 19.85 -12.54
N HIS A 423 -43.43 19.82 -13.32
CA HIS A 423 -43.45 19.34 -14.69
C HIS A 423 -42.96 17.90 -14.75
N GLN A 424 -43.90 16.97 -14.52
CA GLN A 424 -43.79 15.60 -14.97
C GLN A 424 -43.70 15.60 -16.50
N THR A 425 -42.48 15.67 -17.04
CA THR A 425 -42.22 15.17 -18.39
C THR A 425 -41.78 13.73 -18.28
N THR A 426 -42.52 12.85 -18.96
CA THR A 426 -42.33 11.41 -19.10
C THR A 426 -41.06 11.08 -19.87
N THR A 427 -39.90 11.44 -19.33
CA THR A 427 -38.60 10.97 -19.83
C THR A 427 -38.11 9.89 -18.88
N ASN A 428 -37.79 8.72 -19.43
CA ASN A 428 -37.20 7.60 -18.69
C ASN A 428 -36.08 8.09 -17.75
N PRO A 429 -35.98 7.56 -16.51
CA PRO A 429 -34.93 7.92 -15.55
C PRO A 429 -33.51 7.56 -16.02
N SER A 430 -33.37 6.92 -17.19
CA SER A 430 -32.10 6.60 -17.85
C SER A 430 -31.45 7.78 -18.59
N ASP A 431 -32.13 8.92 -18.75
CA ASP A 431 -31.57 10.06 -19.47
C ASP A 431 -30.95 11.11 -18.51
N LYS A 432 -29.61 11.02 -18.37
CA LYS A 432 -28.67 12.12 -18.05
C LYS A 432 -28.38 12.48 -16.58
N GLY A 433 -28.47 11.54 -15.64
CA GLY A 433 -27.93 11.70 -14.29
C GLY A 433 -26.58 10.99 -14.07
N ARG A 434 -25.72 11.53 -13.18
CA ARG A 434 -24.50 10.85 -12.73
C ARG A 434 -24.84 9.54 -12.02
N LEU A 435 -24.23 8.42 -12.45
CA LEU A 435 -24.40 7.12 -11.78
C LEU A 435 -24.02 7.20 -10.29
N PRO A 436 -24.66 6.45 -9.38
CA PRO A 436 -24.14 6.26 -8.02
C PRO A 436 -22.67 5.83 -8.02
N PHE A 437 -21.89 6.29 -7.03
CA PHE A 437 -20.44 6.02 -6.97
C PHE A 437 -20.12 4.51 -6.99
N PRO A 438 -20.77 3.64 -6.20
CA PRO A 438 -20.54 2.20 -6.30
C PRO A 438 -20.72 1.64 -7.72
N LEU A 439 -21.72 2.12 -8.47
CA LEU A 439 -21.94 1.70 -9.85
C LEU A 439 -20.88 2.24 -10.81
N GLN A 440 -20.30 3.40 -10.54
CA GLN A 440 -19.17 3.91 -11.33
C GLN A 440 -17.95 3.00 -11.15
N ILE A 441 -17.64 2.61 -9.90
CA ILE A 441 -16.52 1.70 -9.61
C ILE A 441 -16.74 0.36 -10.31
N LEU A 442 -17.93 -0.24 -10.15
CA LEU A 442 -18.23 -1.57 -10.71
C LEU A 442 -18.26 -1.60 -12.24
N LYS A 443 -18.49 -0.46 -12.91
CA LYS A 443 -18.53 -0.36 -14.38
C LYS A 443 -17.20 0.10 -15.00
N THR A 444 -16.25 0.54 -14.19
CA THR A 444 -14.94 1.00 -14.65
C THR A 444 -13.93 -0.15 -14.48
N PRO A 445 -12.92 -0.28 -15.35
CA PRO A 445 -11.77 -1.13 -15.09
C PRO A 445 -11.17 -0.83 -13.72
N ILE A 446 -10.60 -1.86 -13.09
CA ILE A 446 -9.88 -1.69 -11.82
C ILE A 446 -8.64 -0.84 -12.12
N ASP A 447 -8.42 0.17 -11.27
CA ASP A 447 -7.24 1.01 -11.36
C ASP A 447 -5.96 0.19 -11.18
N HIS A 448 -4.91 0.52 -11.93
CA HIS A 448 -3.67 -0.25 -11.90
C HIS A 448 -3.03 -0.28 -10.51
N ASP A 449 -3.03 0.83 -9.78
CA ASP A 449 -2.42 0.89 -8.45
C ASP A 449 -3.22 0.04 -7.45
N VAL A 450 -4.55 0.04 -7.57
CA VAL A 450 -5.45 -0.83 -6.77
C VAL A 450 -5.21 -2.30 -7.11
N ASP A 451 -5.08 -2.64 -8.39
CA ASP A 451 -4.82 -4.01 -8.84
C ASP A 451 -3.48 -4.53 -8.32
N VAL A 452 -2.43 -3.73 -8.45
CA VAL A 452 -1.11 -4.01 -7.89
C VAL A 452 -1.21 -4.19 -6.38
N ALA A 453 -1.76 -3.23 -5.66
CA ALA A 453 -1.91 -3.25 -4.20
C ALA A 453 -2.63 -4.50 -3.68
N VAL A 454 -3.71 -4.91 -4.34
CA VAL A 454 -4.41 -6.17 -4.02
C VAL A 454 -3.51 -7.37 -4.28
N GLY A 455 -2.82 -7.40 -5.43
CA GLY A 455 -1.85 -8.44 -5.76
C GLY A 455 -2.44 -9.84 -5.61
N HIS A 456 -3.66 -10.05 -6.12
CA HIS A 456 -4.39 -11.31 -6.04
C HIS A 456 -4.88 -11.75 -7.44
N PRO A 457 -4.77 -13.05 -7.77
CA PRO A 457 -5.03 -13.57 -9.11
C PRO A 457 -6.51 -13.58 -9.49
N ALA A 458 -7.37 -13.87 -8.51
CA ALA A 458 -8.81 -13.92 -8.73
C ALA A 458 -9.40 -12.54 -9.07
N THR A 459 -10.55 -12.54 -9.73
CA THR A 459 -11.35 -11.35 -9.98
C THR A 459 -11.70 -10.66 -8.66
N LYS A 460 -11.58 -9.34 -8.62
CA LYS A 460 -11.67 -8.59 -7.37
C LYS A 460 -13.13 -8.49 -6.94
N ARG A 461 -13.36 -8.58 -5.64
CA ARG A 461 -14.68 -8.54 -5.03
C ARG A 461 -14.85 -7.25 -4.26
N LEU A 462 -15.92 -6.52 -4.56
CA LEU A 462 -16.20 -5.25 -3.90
C LEU A 462 -17.14 -5.45 -2.71
N HIS A 463 -16.73 -5.02 -1.52
CA HIS A 463 -17.58 -4.92 -0.34
C HIS A 463 -17.90 -3.45 -0.09
N VAL A 464 -19.17 -3.06 -0.18
CA VAL A 464 -19.57 -1.66 -0.11
C VAL A 464 -20.15 -1.32 1.26
N PHE A 465 -19.57 -0.35 1.94
CA PHE A 465 -20.09 0.29 3.14
C PHE A 465 -20.66 1.67 2.79
N SER A 466 -21.96 1.85 2.98
CA SER A 466 -22.67 3.10 2.73
C SER A 466 -23.06 3.76 4.05
N ALA A 467 -22.45 4.92 4.35
CA ALA A 467 -22.85 5.77 5.46
C ALA A 467 -24.04 6.63 5.05
N THR A 468 -25.17 6.45 5.75
CA THR A 468 -26.45 7.07 5.40
C THR A 468 -27.03 7.88 6.55
N THR A 469 -27.91 8.82 6.24
CA THR A 469 -28.81 9.45 7.21
C THR A 469 -30.25 9.04 6.89
N PRO A 470 -31.23 9.31 7.78
CA PRO A 470 -32.64 9.11 7.44
C PRO A 470 -33.05 9.79 6.12
N GLU A 471 -32.46 10.96 5.82
CA GLU A 471 -32.74 11.71 4.59
C GLU A 471 -32.08 11.12 3.34
N SER A 472 -30.94 10.43 3.47
CA SER A 472 -30.24 9.80 2.33
C SER A 472 -30.52 8.31 2.19
N HIS A 473 -31.24 7.69 3.13
CA HIS A 473 -31.51 6.26 3.17
C HIS A 473 -32.20 5.72 1.91
N GLN A 474 -33.19 6.44 1.39
CA GLN A 474 -33.90 6.03 0.17
C GLN A 474 -32.98 5.98 -1.05
N TYR A 475 -32.03 6.91 -1.17
CA TYR A 475 -31.05 6.91 -2.26
C TYR A 475 -30.03 5.77 -2.14
N ALA A 476 -29.69 5.40 -0.90
CA ALA A 476 -28.84 4.24 -0.63
C ALA A 476 -29.54 2.93 -1.06
N LEU A 477 -30.85 2.81 -0.80
CA LEU A 477 -31.67 1.67 -1.24
C LEU A 477 -31.71 1.58 -2.77
N GLU A 478 -31.96 2.68 -3.46
CA GLU A 478 -31.94 2.72 -4.93
C GLU A 478 -30.57 2.33 -5.50
N THR A 479 -29.49 2.76 -4.85
CA THR A 479 -28.12 2.40 -5.23
C THR A 479 -27.87 0.90 -5.03
N ARG A 480 -28.28 0.34 -3.89
CA ARG A 480 -28.20 -1.10 -3.62
C ARG A 480 -28.99 -1.90 -4.66
N ASP A 481 -30.23 -1.52 -4.94
CA ASP A 481 -31.10 -2.23 -5.88
C ASP A 481 -30.53 -2.17 -7.32
N SER A 482 -29.85 -1.07 -7.66
CA SER A 482 -29.11 -0.94 -8.92
C SER A 482 -27.87 -1.83 -8.97
N VAL A 483 -27.13 -1.95 -7.87
CA VAL A 483 -26.01 -2.89 -7.73
C VAL A 483 -26.51 -4.32 -7.87
N ASP A 484 -27.59 -4.70 -7.19
CA ASP A 484 -28.19 -6.04 -7.27
C ASP A 484 -28.77 -6.36 -8.64
N SER A 485 -29.23 -5.34 -9.38
CA SER A 485 -29.63 -5.49 -10.78
C SER A 485 -28.42 -5.77 -11.69
N LEU A 486 -27.28 -5.11 -11.45
CA LEU A 486 -26.03 -5.39 -12.16
C LEU A 486 -25.52 -6.82 -11.88
N LYS A 487 -25.68 -7.32 -10.66
CA LYS A 487 -25.32 -8.72 -10.30
C LYS A 487 -26.15 -9.76 -11.06
N ARG A 488 -27.44 -9.49 -11.28
CA ARG A 488 -28.38 -10.42 -11.95
C ARG A 488 -28.18 -10.47 -13.46
N ALA A 489 -27.70 -9.38 -14.06
CA ALA A 489 -27.42 -9.29 -15.48
C ALA A 489 -25.98 -8.77 -15.71
N PRO A 490 -24.96 -9.57 -15.34
CA PRO A 490 -23.57 -9.15 -15.47
C PRO A 490 -23.24 -9.01 -16.96
N SER A 491 -22.65 -7.89 -17.34
CA SER A 491 -22.01 -7.77 -18.65
C SER A 491 -20.83 -8.75 -18.71
N THR A 492 -20.57 -9.36 -19.87
CA THR A 492 -19.42 -10.26 -20.10
C THR A 492 -18.04 -9.60 -19.92
N GLN A 493 -17.99 -8.29 -19.65
CA GLN A 493 -16.78 -7.47 -19.58
C GLN A 493 -16.50 -6.82 -18.21
N SER A 494 -17.19 -7.22 -17.13
CA SER A 494 -16.92 -6.65 -15.79
C SER A 494 -15.55 -7.10 -15.29
N ALA A 495 -14.73 -6.14 -14.80
CA ALA A 495 -13.47 -6.43 -14.12
C ALA A 495 -13.67 -6.94 -12.67
N TRP A 496 -14.90 -6.86 -12.15
CA TRP A 496 -15.27 -7.23 -10.78
C TRP A 496 -16.06 -8.55 -10.73
N ASP A 497 -15.88 -9.29 -9.62
CA ASP A 497 -16.71 -10.42 -9.20
C ASP A 497 -18.06 -9.89 -8.70
N LEU A 498 -18.95 -9.61 -9.66
CA LEU A 498 -20.28 -9.06 -9.38
C LEU A 498 -21.11 -9.98 -8.47
N PRO A 499 -21.21 -11.31 -8.71
CA PRO A 499 -22.00 -12.20 -7.85
C PRO A 499 -21.64 -12.12 -6.37
N ALA A 500 -20.36 -11.92 -6.06
CA ALA A 500 -19.89 -11.91 -4.68
C ALA A 500 -19.75 -10.50 -4.07
N THR A 501 -20.13 -9.45 -4.81
CA THR A 501 -20.16 -8.07 -4.31
C THR A 501 -21.20 -7.93 -3.19
N THR A 502 -20.86 -7.27 -2.07
CA THR A 502 -21.80 -7.02 -0.95
C THR A 502 -22.07 -5.53 -0.78
N PHE A 503 -23.20 -5.19 -0.17
CA PHE A 503 -23.60 -3.80 0.09
C PHE A 503 -24.29 -3.69 1.45
N THR A 504 -23.65 -2.96 2.37
CA THR A 504 -24.15 -2.73 3.74
C THR A 504 -24.41 -1.25 3.97
N MET A 505 -25.60 -0.92 4.47
CA MET A 505 -26.00 0.45 4.80
C MET A 505 -25.94 0.66 6.31
N HIS A 506 -25.41 1.79 6.72
CA HIS A 506 -25.30 2.16 8.13
C HIS A 506 -25.81 3.58 8.35
N ASP A 507 -26.90 3.69 9.11
CA ASP A 507 -27.34 4.98 9.64
C ASP A 507 -26.43 5.41 10.79
N TYR A 508 -25.75 6.55 10.63
CA TYR A 508 -24.86 7.11 11.64
C TYR A 508 -25.52 8.18 12.52
N ARG A 509 -26.73 8.65 12.18
CA ARG A 509 -27.48 9.66 12.93
C ARG A 509 -28.51 9.07 13.89
N THR A 510 -28.95 7.82 13.70
CA THR A 510 -29.82 7.15 14.67
C THR A 510 -29.07 6.99 16.00
N PRO A 511 -29.54 7.63 17.09
CA PRO A 511 -28.81 7.65 18.36
C PRO A 511 -28.84 6.28 19.03
N ALA A 512 -27.68 5.76 19.41
CA ALA A 512 -27.59 4.57 20.26
C ALA A 512 -27.82 4.91 21.75
N SER A 513 -27.60 6.17 22.15
CA SER A 513 -27.76 6.65 23.54
C SER A 513 -27.94 8.18 23.61
N ALA A 514 -28.22 8.73 24.80
CA ALA A 514 -28.41 10.16 25.02
C ALA A 514 -27.13 11.03 24.86
N GLN A 515 -25.94 10.41 24.81
CA GLN A 515 -24.63 11.07 24.58
C GLN A 515 -24.04 10.74 23.20
N HIS A 516 -24.88 10.35 22.24
CA HIS A 516 -24.46 9.90 20.91
C HIS A 516 -23.54 10.91 20.22
N LYS A 517 -22.33 10.48 19.85
CA LYS A 517 -21.39 11.22 18.99
C LYS A 517 -21.35 10.55 17.62
N PRO A 518 -22.19 10.95 16.65
CA PRO A 518 -22.40 10.26 15.37
C PRO A 518 -21.11 9.85 14.63
N LEU A 519 -20.13 10.75 14.59
CA LEU A 519 -18.87 10.52 13.87
C LEU A 519 -17.95 9.55 14.61
N GLN A 520 -17.94 9.57 15.95
CA GLN A 520 -17.14 8.62 16.74
C GLN A 520 -17.71 7.20 16.63
N ASP A 521 -19.03 7.08 16.69
CA ASP A 521 -19.74 5.82 16.50
C ASP A 521 -19.52 5.26 15.08
N LEU A 522 -19.61 6.13 14.06
CA LEU A 522 -19.33 5.74 12.67
C LEU A 522 -17.89 5.23 12.52
N HIS A 523 -16.91 5.93 13.09
CA HIS A 523 -15.52 5.51 13.08
C HIS A 523 -15.34 4.10 13.69
N GLY A 524 -15.96 3.83 14.84
CA GLY A 524 -15.92 2.51 15.48
C GLY A 524 -16.60 1.41 14.64
N ARG A 525 -17.75 1.71 14.02
CA ARG A 525 -18.47 0.76 13.16
C ARG A 525 -17.68 0.37 11.92
N VAL A 526 -16.97 1.33 11.31
CA VAL A 526 -16.09 1.05 10.17
C VAL A 526 -14.96 0.10 10.57
N ASP A 527 -14.30 0.33 11.72
CA ASP A 527 -13.24 -0.58 12.20
C ASP A 527 -13.76 -2.01 12.38
N CYS A 528 -14.90 -2.20 13.05
CA CYS A 528 -15.51 -3.51 13.21
C CYS A 528 -15.86 -4.16 11.86
N TRP A 529 -16.43 -3.38 10.93
CA TRP A 529 -16.82 -3.88 9.62
C TRP A 529 -15.60 -4.30 8.78
N LEU A 530 -14.50 -3.54 8.82
CA LEU A 530 -13.25 -3.88 8.14
C LEU A 530 -12.63 -5.16 8.72
N ARG A 531 -12.66 -5.36 10.04
CA ARG A 531 -12.20 -6.61 10.68
C ARG A 531 -12.99 -7.84 10.24
N THR A 532 -14.27 -7.69 9.91
CA THR A 532 -15.10 -8.80 9.40
C THR A 532 -14.76 -9.16 7.95
N HIS A 533 -14.38 -8.17 7.13
CA HIS A 533 -14.16 -8.38 5.70
C HIS A 533 -12.68 -8.62 5.33
N GLU A 534 -11.74 -8.33 6.22
CA GLU A 534 -10.29 -8.51 6.04
C GLU A 534 -9.80 -8.10 4.63
N PRO A 535 -10.03 -6.84 4.21
CA PRO A 535 -9.71 -6.43 2.85
C PRO A 535 -8.21 -6.42 2.59
N ARG A 536 -7.84 -6.69 1.35
CA ARG A 536 -6.46 -6.47 0.88
C ARG A 536 -6.22 -5.02 0.42
N CYS A 537 -7.29 -4.26 0.21
CA CYS A 537 -7.27 -2.85 -0.19
C CYS A 537 -8.55 -2.14 0.27
N ILE A 538 -8.43 -0.89 0.70
CA ILE A 538 -9.58 -0.04 1.05
C ILE A 538 -9.65 1.15 0.09
N ILE A 539 -10.83 1.43 -0.44
CA ILE A 539 -11.13 2.62 -1.22
C ILE A 539 -12.15 3.46 -0.44
N VAL A 540 -11.87 4.74 -0.26
CA VAL A 540 -12.78 5.70 0.36
C VAL A 540 -13.33 6.61 -0.72
N GLY A 541 -14.65 6.71 -0.87
CA GLY A 541 -15.30 7.58 -1.84
C GLY A 541 -15.55 8.97 -1.28
N ALA A 542 -15.02 9.99 -1.94
CA ALA A 542 -15.23 11.40 -1.66
C ALA A 542 -16.62 11.90 -2.11
N SER A 543 -17.66 11.25 -1.59
CA SER A 543 -19.07 11.57 -1.81
C SER A 543 -19.78 11.76 -0.48
N GLY A 544 -20.78 12.65 -0.45
CA GLY A 544 -21.54 12.98 0.75
C GLY A 544 -20.91 14.13 1.56
N PRO A 545 -21.36 14.34 2.82
CA PRO A 545 -20.85 15.40 3.68
C PRO A 545 -19.35 15.20 3.98
N LYS A 546 -18.56 16.29 3.91
CA LYS A 546 -17.09 16.24 4.00
C LYS A 546 -16.63 15.61 5.32
N GLU A 547 -17.30 15.96 6.42
CA GLU A 547 -17.05 15.43 7.76
C GLU A 547 -17.21 13.91 7.85
N VAL A 548 -18.19 13.35 7.15
CA VAL A 548 -18.41 11.91 7.09
C VAL A 548 -17.31 11.25 6.26
N VAL A 549 -17.00 11.80 5.09
CA VAL A 549 -15.90 11.30 4.22
C VAL A 549 -14.58 11.24 5.00
N MET A 550 -14.24 12.29 5.75
CA MET A 550 -13.03 12.31 6.57
C MET A 550 -13.08 11.29 7.70
N THR A 551 -14.23 11.13 8.37
CA THR A 551 -14.40 10.10 9.41
C THR A 551 -14.16 8.70 8.85
N LEU A 552 -14.71 8.39 7.68
CA LEU A 552 -14.48 7.11 6.98
C LEU A 552 -13.01 6.93 6.61
N LEU A 553 -12.38 7.99 6.09
CA LEU A 553 -10.97 7.96 5.73
C LEU A 553 -10.07 7.71 6.94
N MET A 554 -10.32 8.38 8.06
CA MET A 554 -9.49 8.24 9.26
C MET A 554 -9.63 6.84 9.88
N ALA A 555 -10.84 6.27 9.86
CA ALA A 555 -11.05 4.89 10.27
C ALA A 555 -10.31 3.91 9.34
N ALA A 556 -10.37 4.14 8.02
CA ALA A 556 -9.64 3.34 7.05
C ALA A 556 -8.12 3.46 7.23
N GLN A 557 -7.59 4.67 7.41
CA GLN A 557 -6.17 4.93 7.66
C GLN A 557 -5.67 4.23 8.92
N LYS A 558 -6.45 4.30 10.02
CA LYS A 558 -6.10 3.61 11.26
C LYS A 558 -6.08 2.09 11.06
N TYR A 559 -7.09 1.53 10.41
CA TYR A 559 -7.12 0.10 10.11
C TYR A 559 -5.94 -0.30 9.20
N GLY A 560 -5.69 0.47 8.14
CA GLY A 560 -4.60 0.26 7.20
C GLY A 560 -3.22 0.24 7.87
N ALA A 561 -2.96 1.21 8.75
CA ALA A 561 -1.71 1.30 9.52
C ALA A 561 -1.49 0.10 10.46
N LEU A 562 -2.57 -0.44 11.06
CA LEU A 562 -2.48 -1.56 12.00
C LEU A 562 -2.41 -2.94 11.33
N HIS A 563 -2.83 -3.04 10.07
CA HIS A 563 -3.00 -4.32 9.37
C HIS A 563 -2.25 -4.40 8.02
N ALA A 564 -1.35 -3.44 7.74
CA ALA A 564 -0.62 -3.33 6.48
C ALA A 564 -1.54 -3.35 5.24
N VAL A 565 -2.67 -2.62 5.32
CA VAL A 565 -3.66 -2.54 4.23
C VAL A 565 -3.61 -1.17 3.58
N PRO A 566 -3.34 -1.08 2.27
CA PRO A 566 -3.33 0.19 1.55
C PRO A 566 -4.73 0.81 1.47
N VAL A 567 -4.78 2.13 1.59
CA VAL A 567 -6.00 2.93 1.54
C VAL A 567 -5.88 3.93 0.40
N PHE A 568 -6.90 4.00 -0.44
CA PHE A 568 -6.99 4.92 -1.56
C PHE A 568 -8.21 5.82 -1.40
N LEU A 569 -8.09 7.10 -1.74
CA LEU A 569 -9.21 8.03 -1.68
C LEU A 569 -9.70 8.33 -3.10
N ALA A 570 -10.83 7.77 -3.49
CA ALA A 570 -11.41 7.97 -4.80
C ALA A 570 -12.33 9.20 -4.82
N SER A 571 -12.22 10.01 -5.87
CA SER A 571 -13.22 10.99 -6.24
C SER A 571 -13.60 10.81 -7.71
N THR A 572 -14.49 11.66 -8.18
CA THR A 572 -14.99 11.61 -9.55
C THR A 572 -14.94 13.00 -10.16
N VAL A 573 -14.53 13.09 -11.41
CA VAL A 573 -14.55 14.34 -12.17
C VAL A 573 -15.47 14.16 -13.36
N SER A 574 -16.31 15.17 -13.61
CA SER A 574 -17.12 15.26 -14.82
C SER A 574 -16.40 16.07 -15.88
N TYR A 575 -16.49 15.63 -17.13
CA TYR A 575 -16.08 16.41 -18.29
C TYR A 575 -17.18 16.38 -19.35
N ASN A 576 -17.34 17.53 -20.01
CA ASN A 576 -18.32 17.73 -21.07
C ASN A 576 -17.63 17.48 -22.42
N GLU A 577 -17.61 16.23 -22.86
CA GLU A 577 -17.24 15.90 -24.25
C GLU A 577 -18.51 15.71 -25.08
N SER A 578 -18.63 16.44 -26.20
CA SER A 578 -19.64 16.14 -27.23
C SER A 578 -21.09 16.01 -26.73
N LYS A 579 -21.53 16.90 -25.83
CA LYS A 579 -22.89 16.95 -25.23
C LYS A 579 -23.27 15.73 -24.37
N GLN A 580 -22.33 14.86 -24.03
CA GLN A 580 -22.49 13.79 -23.05
C GLN A 580 -21.58 14.04 -21.86
N SER A 581 -22.15 14.07 -20.65
CA SER A 581 -21.37 14.13 -19.42
C SER A 581 -20.71 12.78 -19.21
N LYS A 582 -19.39 12.71 -19.41
CA LYS A 582 -18.58 11.56 -19.00
C LYS A 582 -18.03 11.81 -17.61
N PHE A 583 -17.85 10.74 -16.85
CA PHE A 583 -17.25 10.78 -15.52
C PHE A 583 -16.02 9.88 -15.52
N THR A 584 -14.95 10.36 -14.89
CA THR A 584 -13.77 9.55 -14.59
C THR A 584 -13.58 9.48 -13.09
N ILE A 585 -13.22 8.29 -12.62
CA ILE A 585 -12.75 8.10 -11.26
C ILE A 585 -11.28 8.53 -11.24
N GLN A 586 -10.90 9.29 -10.22
CA GLN A 586 -9.51 9.62 -9.94
C GLN A 586 -9.21 9.26 -8.49
N PHE A 587 -7.98 8.82 -8.23
CA PHE A 587 -7.52 8.37 -6.91
C PHE A 587 -6.53 9.36 -6.33
N HIS A 588 -6.92 9.97 -5.21
CA HIS A 588 -6.11 10.88 -4.40
C HIS A 588 -5.21 10.11 -3.46
N ARG A 589 -3.93 10.50 -3.44
CA ARG A 589 -2.90 9.88 -2.60
C ARG A 589 -2.77 10.61 -1.28
N PHE A 590 -3.84 10.46 -0.51
CA PHE A 590 -3.99 10.98 0.84
C PHE A 590 -4.27 9.83 1.84
N GLY A 591 -4.17 8.58 1.39
CA GLY A 591 -4.64 7.41 2.12
C GLY A 591 -3.63 6.78 3.08
N LEU A 592 -2.35 7.14 3.01
CA LEU A 592 -1.38 6.72 4.01
C LEU A 592 -1.20 7.82 5.05
N SER A 593 -1.14 7.42 6.32
CA SER A 593 -0.71 8.32 7.40
C SER A 593 0.74 8.77 7.15
N SER A 594 1.06 10.03 7.48
CA SER A 594 2.44 10.57 7.51
C SER A 594 3.42 9.62 8.19
N LEU A 595 2.94 8.91 9.21
CA LEU A 595 3.70 8.00 10.06
C LEU A 595 4.04 6.68 9.36
N SER A 596 3.35 6.35 8.26
CA SER A 596 3.61 5.14 7.45
C SER A 596 4.71 5.35 6.41
N HIS A 597 4.99 6.59 5.99
CA HIS A 597 5.86 6.86 4.85
C HIS A 597 7.27 6.28 5.01
N GLN A 598 7.96 6.62 6.11
CA GLN A 598 9.29 6.08 6.41
C GLN A 598 9.27 4.54 6.50
N THR A 599 8.31 4.00 7.25
CA THR A 599 8.14 2.56 7.46
C THR A 599 7.97 1.81 6.15
N LEU A 600 7.22 2.36 5.20
CA LEU A 600 7.01 1.75 3.89
C LEU A 600 8.26 1.78 3.03
N ILE A 601 9.05 2.86 3.05
CA ILE A 601 10.33 2.93 2.35
C ILE A 601 11.32 1.92 2.94
N GLU A 602 11.38 1.81 4.27
CA GLU A 602 12.20 0.81 4.97
C GLU A 602 11.75 -0.63 4.62
N ALA A 603 10.45 -0.90 4.64
CA ALA A 603 9.90 -2.19 4.27
C ALA A 603 10.17 -2.53 2.79
N ALA A 604 10.07 -1.56 1.87
CA ALA A 604 10.44 -1.74 0.47
C ALA A 604 11.94 -2.03 0.33
N ASN A 605 12.80 -1.34 1.07
CA ASN A 605 14.24 -1.63 1.10
C ASN A 605 14.53 -3.05 1.60
N TYR A 606 13.85 -3.52 2.63
CA TYR A 606 14.02 -4.90 3.09
C TYR A 606 13.52 -5.93 2.06
N CYS A 607 12.43 -5.62 1.36
CA CYS A 607 11.97 -6.46 0.26
C CYS A 607 13.07 -6.60 -0.81
N MET A 608 13.78 -5.51 -1.11
CA MET A 608 14.92 -5.53 -2.04
C MET A 608 16.12 -6.35 -1.51
N ASP A 609 16.32 -6.48 -0.20
CA ASP A 609 17.36 -7.33 0.41
C ASP A 609 17.05 -8.83 0.22
N ARG A 610 15.78 -9.17 -0.01
CA ARG A 610 15.26 -10.54 -0.12
C ARG A 610 14.84 -10.94 -1.52
N PHE A 611 14.94 -10.01 -2.46
CA PHE A 611 14.32 -10.11 -3.80
C PHE A 611 12.80 -10.36 -3.74
N ASP A 612 12.14 -9.79 -2.73
CA ASP A 612 10.69 -9.72 -2.63
C ASP A 612 10.14 -8.56 -3.50
N PHE A 613 10.43 -8.62 -4.80
CA PHE A 613 10.22 -7.51 -5.73
C PHE A 613 8.74 -7.19 -5.97
N TYR A 614 7.85 -8.19 -5.99
CA TYR A 614 6.42 -7.95 -6.12
C TYR A 614 5.84 -7.30 -4.86
N THR A 615 6.33 -7.67 -3.68
CA THR A 615 5.98 -7.03 -2.42
C THR A 615 6.48 -5.59 -2.37
N ALA A 616 7.73 -5.34 -2.80
CA ALA A 616 8.25 -3.98 -2.95
C ALA A 616 7.38 -3.14 -3.89
N ALA A 617 7.00 -3.67 -5.06
CA ALA A 617 6.12 -2.98 -6.00
C ALA A 617 4.76 -2.61 -5.37
N ARG A 618 4.17 -3.51 -4.58
CA ARG A 618 2.89 -3.25 -3.88
C ARG A 618 2.99 -2.18 -2.81
N ILE A 619 4.05 -2.24 -2.00
CA ILE A 619 4.34 -1.23 -0.97
C ILE A 619 4.54 0.14 -1.63
N LEU A 620 5.30 0.18 -2.72
CA LEU A 620 5.59 1.42 -3.46
C LEU A 620 4.35 1.98 -4.16
N ALA A 621 3.50 1.13 -4.75
CA ALA A 621 2.25 1.55 -5.39
C ALA A 621 1.24 2.12 -4.37
N ALA A 622 1.27 1.63 -3.13
CA ALA A 622 0.47 2.16 -2.04
C ALA A 622 0.97 3.53 -1.53
N GLY A 623 2.25 3.85 -1.78
CA GLY A 623 2.98 5.01 -1.29
C GLY A 623 2.53 6.36 -1.87
N ASP A 624 3.34 7.39 -1.61
CA ASP A 624 3.14 8.71 -2.20
C ASP A 624 3.47 8.73 -3.72
N SER A 625 3.41 9.91 -4.33
CA SER A 625 3.73 10.06 -5.76
C SER A 625 5.15 9.60 -6.13
N LYS A 626 6.15 9.87 -5.28
CA LYS A 626 7.55 9.52 -5.56
C LYS A 626 7.76 8.00 -5.43
N MET A 627 7.18 7.38 -4.41
CA MET A 627 7.22 5.93 -4.22
C MET A 627 6.54 5.20 -5.39
N GLN A 628 5.37 5.66 -5.83
CA GLN A 628 4.62 5.00 -6.91
C GLN A 628 5.37 5.01 -8.24
N GLN A 629 6.16 6.05 -8.53
CA GLN A 629 7.04 6.08 -9.71
C GLN A 629 8.13 4.99 -9.68
N LEU A 630 8.46 4.46 -8.50
CA LEU A 630 9.43 3.37 -8.34
C LEU A 630 8.79 1.98 -8.41
N ALA A 631 7.47 1.85 -8.22
CA ALA A 631 6.78 0.56 -8.23
C ALA A 631 6.97 -0.23 -9.55
N PRO A 632 6.86 0.37 -10.75
CA PRO A 632 7.12 -0.34 -12.01
C PRO A 632 8.56 -0.85 -12.15
N LYS A 633 9.54 -0.16 -11.54
CA LYS A 633 10.95 -0.59 -11.57
C LYS A 633 11.13 -1.88 -10.76
N ALA A 634 10.53 -1.95 -9.57
CA ALA A 634 10.53 -3.18 -8.76
C ALA A 634 9.83 -4.33 -9.50
N HIS A 635 8.67 -4.07 -10.11
CA HIS A 635 7.96 -5.06 -10.90
C HIS A 635 8.80 -5.56 -12.10
N THR A 636 9.51 -4.66 -12.79
CA THR A 636 10.37 -5.02 -13.93
C THR A 636 11.48 -5.98 -13.50
N LEU A 637 12.18 -5.71 -12.39
CA LEU A 637 13.20 -6.61 -11.84
C LEU A 637 12.65 -8.02 -11.58
N ALA A 638 11.43 -8.12 -11.05
CA ALA A 638 10.75 -9.40 -10.81
C ALA A 638 10.48 -10.17 -12.12
N THR A 639 9.97 -9.47 -13.14
CA THR A 639 9.66 -10.08 -14.44
C THR A 639 10.90 -10.52 -15.21
N GLU A 640 11.99 -9.74 -15.16
CA GLU A 640 13.27 -10.09 -15.77
C GLU A 640 13.90 -11.30 -15.07
N LEU A 641 13.85 -11.35 -13.73
CA LEU A 641 14.33 -12.50 -12.97
C LEU A 641 13.52 -13.77 -13.26
N THR A 642 12.19 -13.64 -13.34
CA THR A 642 11.29 -14.74 -13.74
C THR A 642 11.59 -15.22 -15.16
N ARG A 643 11.85 -14.30 -16.09
CA ARG A 643 12.23 -14.63 -17.47
C ARG A 643 13.54 -15.42 -17.50
N ALA A 644 14.55 -14.99 -16.75
CA ALA A 644 15.85 -15.65 -16.67
C ALA A 644 15.75 -17.10 -16.19
N VAL A 645 14.96 -17.38 -15.15
CA VAL A 645 14.74 -18.75 -14.66
C VAL A 645 14.03 -19.64 -15.68
N ASN A 646 13.09 -19.08 -16.44
CA ASN A 646 12.27 -19.84 -17.38
C ASN A 646 12.82 -19.85 -18.81
N ALA A 647 14.01 -19.30 -19.04
CA ALA A 647 14.62 -19.26 -20.36
C ALA A 647 14.88 -20.68 -20.90
N PRO A 648 14.44 -21.01 -22.13
CA PRO A 648 14.72 -22.32 -22.73
C PRO A 648 16.22 -22.61 -22.84
N ASN A 649 17.02 -21.57 -23.09
CA ASN A 649 18.48 -21.61 -23.09
C ASN A 649 19.02 -20.61 -22.06
N PRO A 650 19.64 -21.07 -20.97
CA PRO A 650 20.20 -20.20 -19.92
C PRO A 650 21.23 -19.19 -20.42
N ASN A 651 21.91 -19.47 -21.54
CA ASN A 651 22.89 -18.56 -22.13
C ASN A 651 22.24 -17.25 -22.63
N ASP A 652 20.96 -17.29 -23.03
CA ASP A 652 20.25 -16.13 -23.56
C ASP A 652 20.00 -15.06 -22.48
N GLU A 653 19.89 -15.49 -21.22
CA GLU A 653 19.65 -14.64 -20.05
C GLU A 653 20.86 -14.61 -19.09
N ALA A 654 22.03 -15.05 -19.55
CA ALA A 654 23.18 -15.24 -18.68
C ALA A 654 23.74 -13.93 -18.10
N SER A 655 23.56 -12.81 -18.80
CA SER A 655 23.87 -11.48 -18.26
C SER A 655 23.02 -11.18 -17.02
N VAL A 656 21.72 -11.50 -17.04
CA VAL A 656 20.83 -11.29 -15.89
C VAL A 656 21.23 -12.23 -14.76
N ILE A 657 21.54 -13.50 -15.05
CA ILE A 657 21.97 -14.47 -14.03
C ILE A 657 23.25 -13.99 -13.32
N VAL A 658 24.26 -13.52 -14.07
CA VAL A 658 25.51 -13.02 -13.48
C VAL A 658 25.31 -11.71 -12.73
N ASP A 659 24.48 -10.79 -13.25
CA ASP A 659 24.11 -9.55 -12.55
C ASP A 659 23.45 -9.86 -11.20
N VAL A 660 22.53 -10.82 -11.17
CA VAL A 660 21.86 -11.27 -9.93
C VAL A 660 22.87 -11.87 -8.96
N MET A 661 23.79 -12.72 -9.44
CA MET A 661 24.85 -13.28 -8.60
C MET A 661 25.77 -12.20 -8.01
N ASP A 662 26.12 -11.17 -8.79
CA ASP A 662 26.91 -10.03 -8.31
C ASP A 662 26.18 -9.24 -7.23
N VAL A 663 24.90 -8.94 -7.41
CA VAL A 663 24.09 -8.26 -6.39
C VAL A 663 23.99 -9.10 -5.12
N VAL A 664 23.71 -10.40 -5.23
CA VAL A 664 23.67 -11.28 -4.04
C VAL A 664 25.03 -11.32 -3.36
N LYS A 665 26.13 -11.45 -4.11
CA LYS A 665 27.49 -11.39 -3.55
C LYS A 665 27.71 -10.12 -2.74
N GLU A 666 27.27 -8.96 -3.24
CA GLU A 666 27.38 -7.67 -2.54
C GLU A 666 26.55 -7.62 -1.26
N LEU A 667 25.31 -8.12 -1.30
CA LEU A 667 24.44 -8.18 -0.12
C LEU A 667 25.07 -9.01 1.02
N PHE A 668 25.77 -10.10 0.69
CA PHE A 668 26.51 -10.95 1.64
C PHE A 668 27.84 -10.33 2.13
N VAL A 669 28.31 -9.18 1.60
CA VAL A 669 29.47 -8.44 2.15
C VAL A 669 29.10 -7.77 3.47
N THR A 670 27.84 -7.37 3.57
CA THR A 670 27.34 -6.59 4.67
C THR A 670 26.59 -7.52 5.63
N ASP A 671 26.85 -7.46 6.94
CA ASP A 671 26.01 -8.11 7.97
C ASP A 671 24.58 -7.50 8.04
N ARG A 672 24.14 -6.85 6.95
CA ARG A 672 22.88 -6.12 6.82
C ARG A 672 21.70 -7.04 6.50
N ILE A 673 21.92 -8.13 5.76
CA ILE A 673 20.82 -9.03 5.36
C ILE A 673 20.44 -9.99 6.49
N SER A 674 19.14 -10.18 6.70
CA SER A 674 18.62 -11.09 7.73
C SER A 674 18.92 -12.55 7.40
N ILE A 675 18.87 -13.42 8.43
CA ILE A 675 19.10 -14.85 8.25
C ILE A 675 18.12 -15.50 7.26
N GLU A 676 16.87 -15.04 7.27
CA GLU A 676 15.86 -15.46 6.28
C GLU A 676 16.27 -15.06 4.85
N ALA A 677 16.79 -13.84 4.68
CA ALA A 677 17.26 -13.36 3.38
C ALA A 677 18.44 -14.21 2.87
N GLN A 678 19.38 -14.59 3.75
CA GLN A 678 20.50 -15.46 3.37
C GLN A 678 20.03 -16.80 2.81
N HIS A 679 19.13 -17.48 3.53
CA HIS A 679 18.53 -18.74 3.10
C HIS A 679 17.82 -18.59 1.76
N ARG A 680 16.95 -17.57 1.65
CA ARG A 680 16.16 -17.30 0.45
C ARG A 680 17.02 -17.00 -0.77
N LEU A 681 18.00 -16.10 -0.65
CA LEU A 681 18.89 -15.72 -1.75
C LEU A 681 19.74 -16.91 -2.22
N ALA A 682 20.25 -17.73 -1.31
CA ALA A 682 21.00 -18.94 -1.68
C ALA A 682 20.15 -19.94 -2.45
N VAL A 683 18.86 -20.08 -2.11
CA VAL A 683 17.94 -20.89 -2.91
C VAL A 683 17.67 -20.27 -4.27
N ILE A 684 17.41 -18.95 -4.33
CA ILE A 684 17.20 -18.23 -5.60
C ILE A 684 18.39 -18.45 -6.55
N ILE A 685 19.62 -18.26 -6.06
CA ILE A 685 20.83 -18.53 -6.85
C ILE A 685 20.87 -20.00 -7.30
N GLY A 686 20.61 -20.94 -6.39
CA GLY A 686 20.64 -22.37 -6.73
C GLY A 686 19.52 -22.83 -7.69
N GLU A 687 18.44 -22.05 -7.85
CA GLU A 687 17.36 -22.28 -8.82
C GLU A 687 17.63 -21.58 -10.16
N LEU A 688 18.33 -20.45 -10.16
CA LEU A 688 18.85 -19.81 -11.38
C LEU A 688 19.85 -20.68 -12.12
N MET A 689 20.56 -21.57 -11.40
CA MET A 689 21.51 -22.49 -11.99
C MET A 689 20.79 -23.64 -12.72
N PRO A 690 20.96 -23.79 -14.05
CA PRO A 690 20.21 -24.76 -14.82
C PRO A 690 20.55 -26.20 -14.44
N SER A 691 19.50 -27.03 -14.30
CA SER A 691 19.66 -28.44 -13.92
C SER A 691 20.08 -29.36 -15.08
N ASN A 692 19.78 -28.95 -16.32
CA ASN A 692 19.92 -29.77 -17.54
C ASN A 692 20.68 -29.03 -18.65
N ALA A 693 21.52 -28.04 -18.31
CA ALA A 693 22.36 -27.38 -19.30
C ALA A 693 23.45 -28.37 -19.74
N HIS A 694 23.24 -29.00 -20.91
CA HIS A 694 24.19 -29.89 -21.56
C HIS A 694 25.00 -29.12 -22.61
N GLY A 695 26.26 -29.50 -22.80
CA GLY A 695 27.17 -28.86 -23.75
C GLY A 695 28.23 -28.01 -23.08
N THR A 696 28.80 -27.07 -23.84
CA THR A 696 29.96 -26.24 -23.50
C THR A 696 29.60 -24.92 -22.80
N SER A 697 28.36 -24.76 -22.33
CA SER A 697 27.91 -23.54 -21.64
C SER A 697 28.69 -23.29 -20.33
N PRO A 698 29.02 -22.03 -19.99
CA PRO A 698 29.58 -21.66 -18.70
C PRO A 698 28.65 -21.95 -17.52
N LEU A 699 27.35 -22.05 -17.78
CA LEU A 699 26.31 -22.36 -16.79
C LEU A 699 26.00 -23.85 -16.71
N SER A 700 26.73 -24.69 -17.47
CA SER A 700 26.51 -26.14 -17.48
C SER A 700 26.86 -26.79 -16.14
N ASN A 701 26.10 -27.80 -15.78
CA ASN A 701 26.34 -28.62 -14.60
C ASN A 701 26.16 -30.09 -14.97
N ASN A 702 27.25 -30.84 -14.98
CA ASN A 702 27.23 -32.28 -15.29
C ASN A 702 28.07 -33.13 -14.31
N GLN A 703 28.57 -32.56 -13.19
CA GLN A 703 29.43 -33.29 -12.26
C GLN A 703 28.72 -33.59 -10.94
N SER A 704 28.95 -34.80 -10.41
CA SER A 704 28.49 -35.18 -9.07
C SER A 704 29.18 -34.30 -8.02
N PRO A 705 28.46 -33.78 -7.00
CA PRO A 705 29.06 -33.02 -5.90
C PRO A 705 30.20 -33.78 -5.19
N THR A 706 30.15 -35.12 -5.20
CA THR A 706 31.10 -36.02 -4.54
C THR A 706 32.51 -36.03 -5.14
N ASP A 707 32.68 -35.51 -6.35
CA ASP A 707 33.90 -35.69 -7.15
C ASP A 707 34.76 -34.42 -7.23
N ILE A 708 34.23 -33.29 -6.77
CA ILE A 708 34.92 -31.99 -6.76
C ILE A 708 35.97 -32.03 -5.64
N HIS A 709 37.17 -31.47 -5.71
CA HIS A 709 38.10 -31.34 -4.56
C HIS A 709 39.15 -30.25 -4.84
N GLY A 710 39.83 -29.77 -3.79
CA GLY A 710 40.98 -28.85 -3.93
C GLY A 710 40.64 -27.39 -3.61
N ARG A 711 41.46 -26.47 -4.13
CA ARG A 711 41.30 -25.03 -3.93
C ARG A 711 40.17 -24.48 -4.77
N LEU A 712 39.30 -23.70 -4.13
CA LEU A 712 38.10 -23.10 -4.76
C LEU A 712 38.42 -22.32 -6.04
N VAL A 713 39.53 -21.59 -6.06
CA VAL A 713 40.00 -20.80 -7.21
C VAL A 713 40.45 -21.64 -8.41
N ASP A 714 40.85 -22.90 -8.16
CA ASP A 714 41.31 -23.81 -9.20
C ASP A 714 40.15 -24.59 -9.82
N LEU A 715 38.96 -24.56 -9.23
CA LEU A 715 37.79 -25.27 -9.72
C LEU A 715 37.25 -24.67 -11.02
N GLU A 716 36.64 -25.52 -11.83
CA GLU A 716 35.93 -25.13 -13.04
C GLU A 716 34.54 -24.55 -12.72
N ALA A 717 33.99 -23.73 -13.62
CA ALA A 717 32.68 -23.09 -13.44
C ALA A 717 31.59 -24.12 -13.10
N SER A 718 31.54 -25.25 -13.79
CA SER A 718 30.57 -26.31 -13.56
C SER A 718 30.65 -26.91 -12.14
N GLN A 719 31.86 -26.97 -11.56
CA GLN A 719 32.07 -27.49 -10.21
C GLN A 719 31.53 -26.51 -9.17
N LEU A 720 31.81 -25.22 -9.36
CA LEU A 720 31.35 -24.16 -8.47
C LEU A 720 29.82 -24.04 -8.50
N ILE A 721 29.21 -24.18 -9.67
CA ILE A 721 27.74 -24.24 -9.84
C ILE A 721 27.15 -25.44 -9.09
N THR A 722 27.81 -26.61 -9.14
CA THR A 722 27.39 -27.78 -8.34
C THR A 722 27.46 -27.51 -6.84
N LEU A 723 28.49 -26.82 -6.36
CA LEU A 723 28.59 -26.44 -4.95
C LEU A 723 27.49 -25.44 -4.53
N LEU A 724 27.15 -24.46 -5.37
CA LEU A 724 26.03 -23.54 -5.12
C LEU A 724 24.70 -24.28 -4.98
N ARG A 725 24.44 -25.28 -5.84
CA ARG A 725 23.25 -26.14 -5.74
C ARG A 725 23.28 -27.05 -4.52
N GLU A 726 24.46 -27.49 -4.11
CA GLU A 726 24.62 -28.29 -2.89
C GLU A 726 24.31 -27.48 -1.64
N VAL A 727 24.74 -26.22 -1.58
CA VAL A 727 24.31 -25.28 -0.53
C VAL A 727 22.79 -25.20 -0.51
N ARG A 728 22.15 -24.89 -1.65
CA ARG A 728 20.69 -24.86 -1.77
C ARG A 728 20.05 -26.11 -1.19
N ASN A 729 20.45 -27.30 -1.62
CA ASN A 729 19.81 -28.58 -1.27
C ASN A 729 19.89 -28.92 0.23
N ARG A 730 20.81 -28.30 0.97
CA ARG A 730 21.05 -28.57 2.39
C ARG A 730 20.38 -27.57 3.32
N LEU A 731 19.73 -26.54 2.77
CA LEU A 731 18.99 -25.56 3.56
C LEU A 731 17.63 -26.11 4.03
N PRO A 732 17.11 -25.70 5.21
CA PRO A 732 15.88 -26.23 5.78
C PRO A 732 14.62 -25.93 4.96
N ILE A 733 14.59 -24.80 4.27
CA ILE A 733 13.50 -24.41 3.36
C ILE A 733 13.50 -25.18 2.03
N THR A 734 14.33 -26.22 1.89
CA THR A 734 14.36 -27.11 0.72
C THR A 734 14.26 -28.59 1.11
N HIS A 735 15.40 -29.26 1.35
CA HIS A 735 15.51 -30.70 1.67
C HIS A 735 16.47 -30.97 2.84
N GLY A 736 17.05 -29.93 3.43
CA GLY A 736 18.01 -30.07 4.51
C GLY A 736 17.43 -29.76 5.89
N THR A 737 18.31 -29.72 6.89
CA THR A 737 17.96 -29.47 8.29
C THR A 737 19.02 -28.64 9.01
N LEU A 738 20.01 -28.12 8.28
CA LEU A 738 21.19 -27.46 8.82
C LEU A 738 21.01 -25.94 8.78
N SER A 739 21.54 -25.24 9.79
CA SER A 739 21.70 -23.78 9.76
C SER A 739 22.54 -23.34 8.56
N PHE A 740 22.47 -22.06 8.19
CA PHE A 740 23.23 -21.57 7.04
C PHE A 740 24.75 -21.75 7.23
N SER A 741 25.26 -21.48 8.44
CA SER A 741 26.67 -21.67 8.78
C SER A 741 27.08 -23.14 8.72
N ASP A 742 26.24 -24.05 9.20
CA ASP A 742 26.52 -25.48 9.18
C ASP A 742 26.48 -26.04 7.76
N VAL A 743 25.63 -25.51 6.88
CA VAL A 743 25.65 -25.87 5.46
C VAL A 743 26.99 -25.51 4.83
N LEU A 744 27.49 -24.29 5.06
CA LEU A 744 28.77 -23.86 4.51
C LEU A 744 29.95 -24.66 5.10
N ALA A 745 29.94 -24.92 6.40
CA ALA A 745 30.92 -25.77 7.06
C ALA A 745 30.88 -27.19 6.48
N ASN A 746 29.70 -27.76 6.25
CA ASN A 746 29.57 -29.09 5.69
C ASN A 746 30.02 -29.17 4.22
N VAL A 747 29.68 -28.16 3.41
CA VAL A 747 30.18 -28.05 2.02
C VAL A 747 31.71 -27.95 2.02
N ARG A 748 32.31 -27.25 2.98
CA ARG A 748 33.77 -27.19 3.17
C ARG A 748 34.37 -28.52 3.59
N GLU A 749 33.84 -29.15 4.63
CA GLU A 749 34.37 -30.37 5.25
C GLU A 749 34.08 -31.65 4.47
N ARG A 750 33.06 -31.62 3.59
CA ARG A 750 32.59 -32.75 2.78
C ARG A 750 32.17 -33.95 3.61
N GLY A 751 31.18 -33.73 4.47
CA GLY A 751 30.37 -34.81 5.01
C GLY A 751 29.48 -35.41 3.91
N GLY A 752 29.96 -36.46 3.23
CA GLY A 752 29.07 -37.39 2.53
C GLY A 752 28.22 -38.17 3.53
N ARG A 753 27.00 -38.57 3.13
CA ARG A 753 26.13 -39.49 3.89
C ARG A 753 26.78 -40.85 4.20
N ASP A 754 27.95 -41.15 3.62
CA ASP A 754 28.77 -42.33 3.91
C ASP A 754 30.09 -41.92 4.58
N GLN A 755 30.21 -42.20 5.88
CA GLN A 755 31.39 -41.96 6.73
C GLN A 755 32.67 -42.71 6.30
N LYS A 756 32.68 -43.40 5.15
CA LYS A 756 33.74 -44.36 4.78
C LYS A 756 34.89 -43.78 3.95
N VAL A 757 34.79 -42.56 3.43
CA VAL A 757 35.89 -41.93 2.66
C VAL A 757 36.19 -40.55 3.25
N ARG A 758 37.28 -40.43 4.01
CA ARG A 758 37.84 -39.13 4.42
C ARG A 758 38.44 -38.46 3.19
N GLN A 759 37.70 -37.55 2.58
CA GLN A 759 38.21 -36.69 1.51
C GLN A 759 38.80 -35.40 2.10
N SER A 760 39.77 -34.79 1.44
CA SER A 760 40.35 -33.51 1.87
C SER A 760 39.31 -32.38 1.80
N PRO A 761 39.27 -31.47 2.79
CA PRO A 761 38.37 -30.31 2.78
C PRO A 761 38.58 -29.41 1.55
N LEU A 762 37.56 -28.65 1.16
CA LEU A 762 37.73 -27.55 0.20
C LEU A 762 38.61 -26.47 0.82
N GLU A 763 39.62 -26.05 0.06
CA GLU A 763 40.51 -24.96 0.45
C GLU A 763 39.96 -23.64 -0.11
N PHE A 764 39.50 -22.77 0.79
CA PHE A 764 39.11 -21.40 0.46
C PHE A 764 40.39 -20.55 0.23
N PRO A 765 40.31 -19.45 -0.54
CA PRO A 765 41.44 -18.57 -0.80
C PRO A 765 42.16 -18.15 0.49
N GLU A 766 43.50 -18.12 0.47
CA GLU A 766 44.31 -17.76 1.64
C GLU A 766 43.89 -16.41 2.24
N GLY A 767 43.69 -16.39 3.55
CA GLY A 767 43.26 -15.19 4.29
C GLY A 767 41.78 -14.84 4.18
N LYS A 768 40.94 -15.63 3.49
CA LYS A 768 39.48 -15.44 3.45
C LYS A 768 38.75 -16.49 4.28
N GLU A 769 37.79 -16.06 5.10
CA GLU A 769 36.90 -16.98 5.82
C GLU A 769 35.93 -17.69 4.85
N PRO A 770 35.62 -18.99 5.10
CA PRO A 770 34.62 -19.72 4.33
C PRO A 770 33.26 -19.02 4.39
N SER A 771 32.81 -18.48 3.26
CA SER A 771 31.54 -17.78 3.16
C SER A 771 30.88 -18.02 1.81
N TYR A 772 29.56 -17.86 1.77
CA TYR A 772 28.80 -17.96 0.53
C TYR A 772 29.23 -16.91 -0.49
N LYS A 773 29.60 -15.71 -0.02
CA LYS A 773 30.20 -14.64 -0.84
C LYS A 773 31.44 -15.13 -1.59
N VAL A 774 32.38 -15.78 -0.91
CA VAL A 774 33.62 -16.25 -1.55
C VAL A 774 33.34 -17.34 -2.58
N LEU A 775 32.35 -18.19 -2.32
CA LEU A 775 31.88 -19.19 -3.28
C LEU A 775 31.28 -18.51 -4.53
N LEU A 776 30.46 -17.48 -4.35
CA LEU A 776 29.89 -16.67 -5.44
C LEU A 776 30.98 -15.95 -6.23
N GLU A 777 31.94 -15.29 -5.56
CA GLU A 777 33.09 -14.63 -6.19
C GLU A 777 33.81 -15.59 -7.16
N CYS A 778 34.19 -16.77 -6.67
CA CYS A 778 34.88 -17.76 -7.49
C CYS A 778 34.01 -18.21 -8.68
N ALA A 779 32.71 -18.44 -8.45
CA ALA A 779 31.79 -18.87 -9.49
C ALA A 779 31.63 -17.82 -10.60
N ILE A 780 31.43 -16.54 -10.21
CA ILE A 780 31.28 -15.41 -11.13
C ILE A 780 32.53 -15.23 -11.97
N ASP A 781 33.72 -15.25 -11.34
CA ASP A 781 35.00 -15.07 -12.04
C ASP A 781 35.21 -16.18 -13.09
N LYS A 782 34.88 -17.44 -12.75
CA LYS A 782 34.99 -18.57 -13.68
C LYS A 782 33.97 -18.54 -14.80
N ILE A 783 32.73 -18.13 -14.52
CA ILE A 783 31.69 -17.95 -15.54
C ILE A 783 32.11 -16.87 -16.55
N ARG A 784 32.61 -15.73 -16.06
CA ARG A 784 33.09 -14.62 -16.91
C ARG A 784 34.32 -14.98 -17.74
N ALA A 785 35.21 -15.80 -17.20
CA ALA A 785 36.43 -16.24 -17.89
C ALA A 785 36.20 -17.36 -18.92
N HIS A 786 34.98 -17.90 -19.01
CA HIS A 786 34.70 -19.06 -19.85
C HIS A 786 34.75 -18.72 -21.35
N PRO A 787 35.31 -19.57 -22.24
CA PRO A 787 35.48 -19.26 -23.67
C PRO A 787 34.18 -18.97 -24.43
N GLU A 788 33.08 -19.61 -24.05
CA GLU A 788 31.74 -19.38 -24.63
C GLU A 788 30.96 -18.24 -23.96
N ALA A 789 31.62 -17.46 -23.10
CA ALA A 789 31.03 -16.29 -22.46
C ALA A 789 30.94 -15.07 -23.40
N SER A 790 30.85 -15.27 -24.71
CA SER A 790 30.68 -14.21 -25.70
C SER A 790 29.30 -13.55 -25.57
N GLY A 791 29.20 -12.58 -24.67
CA GLY A 791 27.97 -11.90 -24.24
C GLY A 791 28.03 -11.44 -22.78
N PHE A 792 28.91 -12.05 -21.97
CA PHE A 792 29.24 -11.61 -20.63
C PHE A 792 30.28 -10.52 -20.76
N HIS A 793 29.92 -9.26 -20.51
CA HIS A 793 30.92 -8.21 -20.49
C HIS A 793 31.92 -8.50 -19.36
N ALA A 794 33.16 -8.81 -19.72
CA ALA A 794 34.19 -9.22 -18.77
C ALA A 794 34.43 -8.20 -17.64
N ASN A 795 34.00 -6.94 -17.81
CA ASN A 795 34.22 -5.84 -16.86
C ASN A 795 33.05 -4.83 -16.75
N SER A 796 31.83 -5.12 -17.22
CA SER A 796 30.70 -4.18 -17.06
C SER A 796 29.40 -4.85 -16.63
N HIS A 797 28.78 -4.30 -15.60
CA HIS A 797 27.46 -4.70 -15.11
C HIS A 797 26.37 -4.47 -16.16
N GLY A 798 25.46 -5.43 -16.30
CA GLY A 798 24.34 -5.37 -17.23
C GLY A 798 23.19 -4.48 -16.74
N SER A 799 22.10 -4.45 -17.52
CA SER A 799 20.96 -3.56 -17.24
C SER A 799 20.23 -3.95 -15.96
N TRP A 800 20.17 -5.24 -15.61
CA TRP A 800 19.46 -5.70 -14.41
C TRP A 800 20.17 -5.19 -13.15
N TYR A 801 21.50 -5.33 -13.09
CA TYR A 801 22.31 -4.78 -12.01
C TYR A 801 22.12 -3.26 -11.88
N GLN A 802 22.22 -2.52 -12.98
CA GLN A 802 22.06 -1.07 -12.98
C GLN A 802 20.67 -0.64 -12.49
N GLN A 803 19.61 -1.33 -12.94
CA GLN A 803 18.25 -1.06 -12.49
C GLN A 803 18.08 -1.34 -10.99
N TYR A 804 18.65 -2.43 -10.48
CA TYR A 804 18.62 -2.76 -9.05
C TYR A 804 19.27 -1.66 -8.21
N HIS A 805 20.49 -1.24 -8.56
CA HIS A 805 21.22 -0.21 -7.84
C HIS A 805 20.57 1.17 -7.97
N ALA A 806 20.06 1.54 -9.14
CA ALA A 806 19.34 2.80 -9.32
C ALA A 806 18.05 2.85 -8.47
N LEU A 807 17.34 1.73 -8.36
CA LEU A 807 16.18 1.63 -7.47
C LEU A 807 16.59 1.73 -6.00
N ARG A 808 17.66 1.05 -5.58
CA ARG A 808 18.21 1.15 -4.22
C ARG A 808 18.64 2.57 -3.86
N GLU A 809 19.33 3.24 -4.77
CA GLU A 809 19.75 4.63 -4.60
C GLU A 809 18.53 5.55 -4.45
N SER A 810 17.52 5.38 -5.30
CA SER A 810 16.26 6.14 -5.22
C SER A 810 15.55 5.93 -3.88
N LEU A 811 15.50 4.69 -3.38
CA LEU A 811 14.93 4.38 -2.06
C LEU A 811 15.76 4.98 -0.92
N GLY A 812 17.09 4.97 -1.04
CA GLY A 812 18.00 5.60 -0.08
C GLY A 812 17.78 7.11 0.01
N GLN A 813 17.67 7.80 -1.13
CA GLN A 813 17.38 9.24 -1.19
C GLN A 813 16.03 9.58 -0.55
N LEU A 814 15.00 8.75 -0.79
CA LEU A 814 13.69 8.93 -0.14
C LEU A 814 13.76 8.72 1.38
N LEU A 815 14.55 7.75 1.85
CA LEU A 815 14.73 7.48 3.27
C LEU A 815 15.51 8.58 3.98
N GLU A 816 16.59 9.07 3.38
CA GLU A 816 17.36 10.22 3.88
C GLU A 816 16.46 11.46 4.00
N ALA A 817 15.67 11.74 2.97
CA ALA A 817 14.69 12.82 3.03
C ALA A 817 13.69 12.61 4.17
N ALA A 818 13.20 11.39 4.40
CA ALA A 818 12.24 11.06 5.47
C ALA A 818 12.82 11.17 6.89
N THR A 819 14.12 10.94 7.06
CA THR A 819 14.77 10.92 8.39
C THR A 819 15.22 12.30 8.87
N VAL A 820 15.67 13.18 7.97
CA VAL A 820 16.07 14.56 8.30
C VAL A 820 14.94 15.30 9.03
N ASP A 821 13.69 15.09 8.61
CA ASP A 821 12.52 15.74 9.21
C ASP A 821 12.24 15.32 10.66
N ARG A 822 12.68 14.14 11.12
CA ARG A 822 12.52 13.70 12.52
C ARG A 822 13.58 14.28 13.46
N SER A 823 14.80 14.51 12.97
CA SER A 823 15.91 14.97 13.82
C SER A 823 15.70 16.39 14.36
N ALA A 824 14.86 17.19 13.70
CA ALA A 824 14.44 18.51 14.15
C ALA A 824 13.39 18.46 15.28
N ASP A 825 12.76 17.32 15.55
CA ASP A 825 11.59 17.17 16.43
C ASP A 825 11.89 16.42 17.73
N ALA A 826 13.16 16.21 18.13
CA ALA A 826 13.46 15.66 19.46
C ALA A 826 13.25 16.75 20.53
N PRO A 827 12.20 16.68 21.39
CA PRO A 827 12.11 17.59 22.52
C PRO A 827 13.30 17.31 23.44
N SER A 828 14.01 18.38 23.83
CA SER A 828 15.00 18.29 24.91
C SER A 828 14.34 17.65 26.13
N PRO A 829 14.99 16.69 26.82
CA PRO A 829 14.37 16.04 27.98
C PRO A 829 14.10 17.09 29.05
N GLN A 830 12.83 17.51 29.16
CA GLN A 830 12.38 18.30 30.29
C GLN A 830 12.41 17.39 31.50
N THR A 831 13.43 17.59 32.36
CA THR A 831 13.45 17.08 33.72
C THR A 831 12.14 17.46 34.41
N PRO A 832 11.39 16.50 34.99
CA PRO A 832 10.21 16.84 35.76
C PRO A 832 10.64 17.60 37.01
N SER A 833 10.22 18.87 37.10
CA SER A 833 10.29 19.63 38.35
C SER A 833 9.32 19.01 39.34
N LEU A 834 9.88 18.28 40.30
CA LEU A 834 9.24 17.98 41.57
C LEU A 834 8.94 19.31 42.28
N GLU A 835 7.67 19.64 42.49
CA GLU A 835 7.20 20.29 43.73
C GLU A 835 5.66 20.26 43.83
N SER A 836 5.22 19.62 44.93
CA SER A 836 3.92 19.60 45.64
C SER A 836 2.61 19.40 44.89
#